data_AF-A0A2D4JXY1-F1
#
_entry.id   AF-A0A2D4JXY1-F1
#
_cell.length_a   1.000
_cell.length_b   1.000
_cell.length_c   1.000
_cell.angle_alpha   90.00
_cell.angle_beta   90.00
_cell.angle_gamma   90.00
#
_symmetry.space_group_name_H-M   'P 1'
#
loop_
_entity.id
_entity.type
_entity.pdbx_description
1 polymer ?
#
loop_
_entity_poly.entity_id
_entity_poly.type
_entity_poly.pdbx_seq_one_letter_code
_entity_poly.pdbx_strand_id
1 'polypeptide(L)'
;HEKKAGKLDPHLVLDQLRCNGVLEGIRICRQGFPNRVVFQEFRQRYEILTPNAIPKGFMDGKQACVLMIKALELDPNLYRIGQSKVFFRAGVLAHLEEERDLKITDVIIGFQACCRGYLARKAFAKRQQQLTAMKVLQRNCAAYLKLRNWQWWRLFTKVKPLLQVSRQEEEMLAKEEELLKVKEKQVAAEGRLTEMETLHTQLMTEKMQLQEQLQAEIELCAEAEEIRARLTAKKQELEEICHDLESRVEEEEERCQHLQTEKKKMQQNIQELEEQLEEEESARQKLQLEKVTTEAKLKKLEEDLIVFEDQNCKLAKEKKLLEERIAEFTTNLTEEEEKSKSLAKLKNKHEAMITELEERLRREEKHRQELEKTRRKLEGDSTDLHDQIAELQAQIAELKMQLAKKEEELQAALARVEEEAAQKNMALKKIRELESQITELQEDLESERAFRNKAEKQKRDLGEELEALKTELEDTLDSTAAQQELRSKREQEVTILKKALDEEAKTHEAQIQEMRQKHGQAVEELAEQLEQTKRVKVNLEKAKQSLESECTELSNEVKVLLQSKGDSEHKRKRVDTQLQELQVKFTEGERVRTELTERVNKLQVELDNVTGLLNQSDSKTIKLAKDFSTLESQLQDTQELLQEETRQKLSLSTKLKQMEDEKNSFKDQLEEEEEAKRNLGKQISALQFQIAEMKKKMDENIVCLESVEEIKKKLQKDLEAMSQRYEEKAAAYDKLEKTKTRLQQELDDIAVELDHQRQIVSNLEKKQKKFDQLLAEEKTISAKYAEERDRAEAEAREKETKALSLARALEEAIEQKAELERLNKQFRTEMEDLMSSKDDVGKSVHELEKSKRALEQQVEEMKTQLEELEDELQATEDAKLRLEVNQQAMKAQFERDLQARDEQNEEKRKQLIRQVREMEVELEDEKKQRSIAVAARKKLEMDLKNLEAHIDSANKNREEAIKQLRKLQAQMKDCMRELDDTRASREEILAQAKENEKKLKNMEAEMSQMQVPPAF
;
A
#
# COMPACT_ATOMS: atom_id res chain seq x y z
N HIS A 1 7.63 -36.57 6.31
CA HIS A 1 7.48 -35.51 7.35
C HIS A 1 8.70 -35.34 8.28
N GLU A 2 9.84 -35.99 8.00
CA GLU A 2 10.98 -36.00 8.94
C GLU A 2 11.82 -34.72 8.99
N LYS A 3 11.49 -33.70 8.19
CA LYS A 3 12.19 -32.38 8.16
C LYS A 3 13.73 -32.47 8.06
N LYS A 4 14.24 -33.52 7.41
CA LYS A 4 15.67 -33.71 7.12
C LYS A 4 15.94 -33.44 5.63
N ALA A 5 16.95 -32.63 5.35
CA ALA A 5 17.39 -32.38 3.98
C ALA A 5 17.86 -33.67 3.30
N GLY A 6 17.58 -33.82 1.99
CA GLY A 6 17.98 -34.99 1.20
C GLY A 6 17.11 -36.25 1.38
N LYS A 7 16.19 -36.28 2.35
CA LYS A 7 15.26 -37.40 2.52
C LYS A 7 13.90 -37.08 1.89
N LEU A 8 13.56 -37.82 0.85
CA LEU A 8 12.29 -37.75 0.13
C LEU A 8 11.52 -39.05 0.32
N ASP A 9 10.26 -38.95 0.76
CA ASP A 9 9.36 -40.10 0.86
C ASP A 9 8.54 -40.20 -0.43
N PRO A 10 8.76 -41.23 -1.27
CA PRO A 10 8.13 -41.31 -2.59
C PRO A 10 6.61 -41.40 -2.56
N HIS A 11 6.03 -42.13 -1.60
CA HIS A 11 4.57 -42.34 -1.55
C HIS A 11 3.85 -41.08 -1.08
N LEU A 12 4.41 -40.41 -0.06
CA LEU A 12 3.90 -39.14 0.42
C LEU A 12 3.95 -38.06 -0.68
N VAL A 13 5.05 -38.00 -1.44
CA VAL A 13 5.17 -37.05 -2.55
C VAL A 13 4.20 -37.40 -3.68
N LEU A 14 4.02 -38.68 -4.01
CA LEU A 14 3.05 -39.13 -5.01
C LEU A 14 1.63 -38.70 -4.65
N ASP A 15 1.21 -38.90 -3.40
CA ASP A 15 -0.12 -38.50 -2.94
C ASP A 15 -0.27 -36.98 -2.90
N GLN A 16 0.75 -36.25 -2.46
CA GLN A 16 0.76 -34.78 -2.52
C GLN A 16 0.63 -34.26 -3.96
N LEU A 17 1.37 -34.82 -4.91
CA LEU A 17 1.31 -34.41 -6.32
C LEU A 17 -0.05 -34.74 -6.96
N ARG A 18 -0.68 -35.86 -6.58
CA ARG A 18 -2.01 -36.27 -7.05
C ARG A 18 -3.11 -35.40 -6.45
N CYS A 19 -3.15 -35.23 -5.13
CA CYS A 19 -4.17 -34.43 -4.45
C CYS A 19 -4.09 -32.95 -4.82
N ASN A 20 -2.88 -32.42 -5.08
CA ASN A 20 -2.70 -31.06 -5.56
C ASN A 20 -2.99 -30.90 -7.06
N GLY A 21 -3.34 -31.97 -7.78
CA GLY A 21 -3.67 -31.93 -9.22
C GLY A 21 -2.50 -31.48 -10.09
N VAL A 22 -1.26 -31.77 -9.69
CA VAL A 22 -0.06 -31.27 -10.39
C VAL A 22 0.04 -31.85 -11.80
N LEU A 23 -0.38 -33.10 -12.01
CA LEU A 23 -0.37 -33.73 -13.33
C LEU A 23 -1.37 -33.05 -14.28
N GLU A 24 -2.59 -32.77 -13.81
CA GLU A 24 -3.60 -32.00 -14.55
C GLU A 24 -3.11 -30.57 -14.82
N GLY A 25 -2.48 -29.92 -13.83
CA GLY A 25 -1.86 -28.59 -13.99
C GLY A 25 -0.77 -28.57 -15.07
N ILE A 26 0.13 -29.55 -15.08
CA ILE A 26 1.14 -29.72 -16.12
C ILE A 26 0.48 -30.00 -17.48
N ARG A 27 -0.56 -30.83 -17.53
CA ARG A 27 -1.30 -31.14 -18.76
C ARG A 27 -1.92 -29.89 -19.37
N ILE A 28 -2.57 -29.05 -18.55
CA ILE A 28 -3.14 -27.76 -18.97
C ILE A 28 -2.06 -26.79 -19.42
N CYS A 29 -0.92 -26.71 -18.72
CA CYS A 29 0.19 -25.86 -19.15
C CYS A 29 0.84 -26.33 -20.47
N ARG A 30 0.87 -27.65 -20.74
CA ARG A 30 1.39 -28.22 -21.99
C ARG A 30 0.43 -28.04 -23.17
N GLN A 31 -0.87 -28.23 -22.94
CA GLN A 31 -1.90 -28.09 -23.99
C GLN A 31 -2.32 -26.64 -24.21
N GLY A 32 -2.24 -25.80 -23.17
CA GLY A 32 -2.63 -24.40 -23.16
C GLY A 32 -1.49 -23.43 -23.48
N PHE A 33 -1.79 -22.15 -23.27
CA PHE A 33 -0.90 -21.02 -23.57
C PHE A 33 -0.68 -20.20 -22.27
N PRO A 34 0.29 -20.58 -21.43
CA PRO A 34 0.47 -20.00 -20.11
C PRO A 34 0.93 -18.54 -20.15
N ASN A 35 1.62 -18.12 -21.22
CA ASN A 35 2.15 -16.77 -21.36
C ASN A 35 1.13 -15.86 -22.06
N ARG A 36 0.94 -14.64 -21.54
CA ARG A 36 -0.06 -13.68 -22.04
C ARG A 36 0.56 -12.30 -22.12
N VAL A 37 0.60 -11.70 -23.31
CA VAL A 37 1.22 -10.39 -23.54
C VAL A 37 0.22 -9.47 -24.22
N VAL A 38 0.09 -8.23 -23.73
CA VAL A 38 -0.79 -7.22 -24.35
C VAL A 38 -0.20 -6.79 -25.69
N PHE A 39 -1.05 -6.46 -26.67
CA PHE A 39 -0.59 -6.11 -28.01
C PHE A 39 0.44 -4.97 -28.05
N GLN A 40 0.21 -3.92 -27.28
CA GLN A 40 1.13 -2.78 -27.21
C GLN A 40 2.49 -3.17 -26.64
N GLU A 41 2.50 -3.99 -25.59
CA GLU A 41 3.73 -4.48 -24.96
C GLU A 41 4.49 -5.41 -25.92
N PHE A 42 3.80 -6.35 -26.57
CA PHE A 42 4.40 -7.25 -27.55
C PHE A 42 5.04 -6.48 -28.70
N ARG A 43 4.32 -5.48 -29.22
CA ARG A 43 4.83 -4.60 -30.27
C ARG A 43 6.06 -3.83 -29.81
N GLN A 44 5.95 -3.07 -28.72
CA GLN A 44 7.05 -2.23 -28.22
C GLN A 44 8.30 -3.05 -27.91
N ARG A 45 8.12 -4.28 -27.43
CA ARG A 45 9.22 -5.17 -27.05
C ARG A 45 9.89 -5.83 -28.25
N TYR A 46 9.13 -6.34 -29.21
CA TYR A 46 9.66 -7.20 -30.28
C TYR A 46 9.65 -6.58 -31.69
N GLU A 47 9.17 -5.35 -31.89
CA GLU A 47 9.15 -4.69 -33.23
C GLU A 47 10.56 -4.55 -33.83
N ILE A 48 11.60 -4.49 -32.98
CA ILE A 48 13.02 -4.53 -33.40
C ILE A 48 13.39 -5.79 -34.20
N LEU A 49 12.70 -6.91 -33.96
CA LEU A 49 12.91 -8.16 -34.68
C LEU A 49 12.26 -8.18 -36.06
N THR A 50 11.29 -7.28 -36.29
CA THR A 50 10.49 -7.24 -37.52
C THR A 50 10.60 -5.87 -38.19
N PRO A 51 11.81 -5.46 -38.63
CA PRO A 51 11.97 -4.18 -39.29
C PRO A 51 11.10 -4.14 -40.56
N ASN A 52 10.40 -3.02 -40.77
CA ASN A 52 9.52 -2.78 -41.93
C ASN A 52 8.25 -3.65 -42.02
N ALA A 53 7.97 -4.51 -41.03
CA ALA A 53 6.72 -5.30 -41.03
C ALA A 53 5.48 -4.45 -40.75
N ILE A 54 5.64 -3.35 -40.00
CA ILE A 54 4.57 -2.40 -39.70
C ILE A 54 4.78 -1.12 -40.52
N PRO A 55 3.79 -0.71 -41.34
CA PRO A 55 3.81 0.57 -42.04
C PRO A 55 3.96 1.76 -41.09
N LYS A 56 4.63 2.82 -41.55
CA LYS A 56 4.75 4.07 -40.79
C LYS A 56 3.36 4.73 -40.64
N GLY A 57 2.84 4.81 -39.42
CA GLY A 57 1.54 5.41 -39.12
C GLY A 57 0.85 4.75 -37.91
N PHE A 58 -0.32 5.26 -37.52
CA PHE A 58 -1.15 4.61 -36.51
C PHE A 58 -1.77 3.33 -37.07
N MET A 59 -1.70 2.25 -36.30
CA MET A 59 -2.28 0.95 -36.63
C MET A 59 -2.86 0.32 -35.38
N ASP A 60 -3.99 -0.38 -35.54
CA ASP A 60 -4.59 -1.18 -34.47
C ASP A 60 -3.57 -2.19 -33.90
N GLY A 61 -3.52 -2.28 -32.57
CA GLY A 61 -2.51 -3.09 -31.88
C GLY A 61 -2.63 -4.58 -32.20
N LYS A 62 -3.85 -5.10 -32.36
CA LYS A 62 -4.07 -6.50 -32.74
C LYS A 62 -3.55 -6.75 -34.15
N GLN A 63 -3.90 -5.89 -35.11
CA GLN A 63 -3.44 -6.01 -36.49
C GLN A 63 -1.92 -5.89 -36.62
N ALA A 64 -1.30 -4.97 -35.87
CA ALA A 64 0.15 -4.82 -35.82
C ALA A 64 0.82 -6.11 -35.30
N CYS A 65 0.31 -6.70 -34.22
CA CYS A 65 0.83 -7.96 -33.70
C CYS A 65 0.66 -9.12 -34.69
N VAL A 66 -0.46 -9.19 -35.42
CA VAL A 66 -0.67 -10.21 -36.47
C VAL A 66 0.41 -10.09 -37.56
N LEU A 67 0.69 -8.87 -38.04
CA LEU A 67 1.73 -8.63 -39.05
C LEU A 67 3.12 -8.98 -38.52
N MET A 68 3.43 -8.59 -37.28
CA MET A 68 4.70 -8.94 -36.64
C MET A 68 4.87 -10.45 -36.50
N ILE A 69 3.86 -11.17 -35.98
CA ILE A 69 3.91 -12.62 -35.82
C ILE A 69 4.08 -13.32 -37.16
N LYS A 70 3.43 -12.79 -38.22
CA LYS A 70 3.61 -13.29 -39.58
C LYS A 70 5.04 -13.05 -40.09
N ALA A 71 5.62 -11.88 -39.82
CA ALA A 71 7.00 -11.57 -40.18
C ALA A 71 8.04 -12.36 -39.37
N LEU A 72 7.71 -12.75 -38.14
CA LEU A 72 8.50 -13.67 -37.31
C LEU A 72 8.35 -15.14 -37.73
N GLU A 73 7.47 -15.44 -38.68
CA GLU A 73 7.21 -16.80 -39.20
C GLU A 73 6.90 -17.84 -38.11
N LEU A 74 6.26 -17.41 -37.01
CA LEU A 74 5.93 -18.31 -35.90
C LEU A 74 4.84 -19.31 -36.32
N ASP A 75 5.02 -20.58 -35.94
CA ASP A 75 4.00 -21.62 -36.18
C ASP A 75 2.69 -21.26 -35.45
N PRO A 76 1.53 -21.30 -36.14
CA PRO A 76 0.22 -21.05 -35.54
C PRO A 76 -0.11 -21.91 -34.33
N ASN A 77 0.53 -23.07 -34.11
CA ASN A 77 0.33 -23.91 -32.92
C ASN A 77 1.01 -23.38 -31.65
N LEU A 78 1.98 -22.47 -31.80
CA LEU A 78 2.78 -21.91 -30.72
C LEU A 78 2.14 -20.67 -30.09
N TYR A 79 1.14 -20.07 -30.74
CA TYR A 79 0.45 -18.89 -30.23
C TYR A 79 -1.07 -18.91 -30.46
N ARG A 80 -1.81 -18.06 -29.74
CA ARG A 80 -3.22 -17.72 -30.01
C ARG A 80 -3.40 -16.22 -29.89
N ILE A 81 -4.07 -15.61 -30.86
CA ILE A 81 -4.36 -14.17 -30.84
C ILE A 81 -5.75 -13.98 -30.23
N GLY A 82 -5.80 -13.32 -29.06
CA GLY A 82 -7.04 -12.97 -28.37
C GLY A 82 -7.62 -11.64 -28.83
N GLN A 83 -8.47 -11.04 -28.00
CA GLN A 83 -9.07 -9.72 -28.28
C GLN A 83 -8.22 -8.53 -27.81
N SER A 84 -7.42 -8.71 -26.77
CA SER A 84 -6.53 -7.66 -26.23
C SER A 84 -5.10 -8.14 -26.00
N LYS A 85 -4.85 -9.44 -26.13
CA LYS A 85 -3.58 -10.10 -25.79
C LYS A 85 -3.23 -11.19 -26.78
N VAL A 86 -1.93 -11.44 -26.95
CA VAL A 86 -1.40 -12.65 -27.59
C VAL A 86 -1.05 -13.65 -26.49
N PHE A 87 -1.39 -14.90 -26.71
CA PHE A 87 -1.09 -16.01 -25.82
C PHE A 87 -0.03 -16.89 -26.45
N PHE A 88 1.01 -17.26 -25.71
CA PHE A 88 2.12 -18.08 -26.21
C PHE A 88 2.27 -19.37 -25.40
N ARG A 89 2.75 -20.42 -26.06
CA ARG A 89 3.21 -21.63 -25.36
C ARG A 89 4.47 -21.32 -24.54
N ALA A 90 4.77 -22.21 -23.59
CA ALA A 90 6.01 -22.12 -22.81
C ALA A 90 7.24 -22.19 -23.75
N GLY A 91 8.27 -21.40 -23.45
CA GLY A 91 9.53 -21.34 -24.22
C GLY A 91 9.54 -20.34 -25.37
N VAL A 92 8.40 -20.03 -26.00
CA VAL A 92 8.36 -19.14 -27.19
C VAL A 92 8.86 -17.72 -26.88
N LEU A 93 8.41 -17.13 -25.77
CA LEU A 93 8.87 -15.80 -25.37
C LEU A 93 10.37 -15.78 -25.01
N ALA A 94 10.90 -16.87 -24.42
CA ALA A 94 12.32 -16.95 -24.11
C ALA A 94 13.16 -16.91 -25.38
N HIS A 95 12.75 -17.65 -26.41
CA HIS A 95 13.40 -17.60 -27.72
C HIS A 95 13.32 -16.22 -28.37
N LEU A 96 12.16 -15.54 -28.31
CA LEU A 96 12.04 -14.17 -28.83
C LEU A 96 12.89 -13.16 -28.04
N GLU A 97 13.09 -13.35 -26.73
CA GLU A 97 14.03 -12.54 -25.95
C GLU A 97 15.48 -12.77 -26.36
N GLU A 98 15.89 -14.02 -26.58
CA GLU A 98 17.25 -14.34 -27.05
C GLU A 98 17.56 -13.69 -28.41
N GLU A 99 16.66 -13.82 -29.38
CA GLU A 99 16.81 -13.17 -30.70
C GLU A 99 16.84 -11.64 -30.58
N ARG A 100 16.04 -11.08 -29.67
CA ARG A 100 16.01 -9.64 -29.41
C ARG A 100 17.32 -9.17 -28.79
N ASP A 101 17.85 -9.90 -27.82
CA ASP A 101 19.10 -9.55 -27.14
C ASP A 101 20.28 -9.60 -28.10
N LEU A 102 20.33 -10.58 -29.01
CA LEU A 102 21.32 -10.62 -30.09
C LEU A 102 21.26 -9.37 -30.98
N LYS A 103 20.05 -8.92 -31.38
CA LYS A 103 19.90 -7.69 -32.17
C LYS A 103 20.25 -6.42 -31.40
N ILE A 104 19.93 -6.36 -30.11
CA ILE A 104 20.22 -5.20 -29.27
C ILE A 104 21.71 -5.11 -28.94
N THR A 105 22.44 -6.22 -28.91
CA THR A 105 23.87 -6.26 -28.58
C THR A 105 24.70 -5.31 -29.44
N ASP A 106 24.47 -5.27 -30.74
CA ASP A 106 25.20 -4.35 -31.65
C ASP A 106 24.93 -2.87 -31.31
N VAL A 107 23.67 -2.53 -31.03
CA VAL A 107 23.26 -1.18 -30.62
C VAL A 107 23.87 -0.82 -29.26
N ILE A 108 23.89 -1.76 -28.31
CA ILE A 108 24.51 -1.57 -27.01
C ILE A 108 26.00 -1.32 -27.16
N ILE A 109 26.71 -2.12 -27.97
CA ILE A 109 28.16 -1.94 -28.17
C ILE A 109 28.45 -0.58 -28.80
N GLY A 110 27.69 -0.18 -29.82
CA GLY A 110 27.81 1.13 -30.45
C GLY A 110 27.55 2.29 -29.46
N PHE A 111 26.46 2.22 -28.70
CA PHE A 111 26.14 3.20 -27.66
C PHE A 111 27.23 3.26 -26.59
N GLN A 112 27.68 2.10 -26.09
CA GLN A 112 28.74 2.02 -25.09
C GLN A 112 30.04 2.62 -25.60
N ALA A 113 30.43 2.37 -26.85
CA ALA A 113 31.62 2.97 -27.46
C ALA A 113 31.50 4.50 -27.51
N CYS A 114 30.36 5.02 -27.93
CA CYS A 114 30.08 6.46 -27.93
C CYS A 114 30.12 7.07 -26.52
N CYS A 115 29.49 6.43 -25.53
CA CYS A 115 29.51 6.87 -24.14
C CYS A 115 30.91 6.84 -23.54
N ARG A 116 31.67 5.75 -23.73
CA ARG A 116 33.06 5.64 -23.27
C ARG A 116 33.92 6.72 -23.91
N GLY A 117 33.77 6.95 -25.22
CA GLY A 117 34.47 8.02 -25.93
C GLY A 117 34.13 9.42 -25.41
N TYR A 118 32.84 9.70 -25.18
CA TYR A 118 32.38 10.97 -24.60
C TYR A 118 32.95 11.21 -23.19
N LEU A 119 32.84 10.20 -22.31
CA LEU A 119 33.37 10.27 -20.95
C LEU A 119 34.89 10.44 -20.94
N ALA A 120 35.61 9.71 -21.81
CA ALA A 120 37.06 9.82 -21.95
C ALA A 120 37.48 11.23 -22.37
N ARG A 121 36.80 11.83 -23.37
CA ARG A 121 37.09 13.22 -23.81
C ARG A 121 36.78 14.23 -22.71
N LYS A 122 35.67 14.08 -21.98
CA LYS A 122 35.33 14.96 -20.85
C LYS A 122 36.35 14.85 -19.72
N ALA A 123 36.77 13.64 -19.38
CA ALA A 123 37.80 13.39 -18.36
C ALA A 123 39.17 13.93 -18.81
N PHE A 124 39.51 13.78 -20.09
CA PHE A 124 40.73 14.32 -20.68
C PHE A 124 40.76 15.85 -20.60
N ALA A 125 39.68 16.54 -20.99
CA ALA A 125 39.58 18.00 -20.89
C ALA A 125 39.76 18.47 -19.44
N LYS A 126 39.13 17.79 -18.48
CA LYS A 126 39.32 18.07 -17.04
C LYS A 126 40.77 17.85 -16.61
N ARG A 127 41.41 16.76 -17.04
CA ARG A 127 42.82 16.47 -16.74
C ARG A 127 43.77 17.48 -17.37
N GLN A 128 43.47 17.97 -18.57
CA GLN A 128 44.24 19.01 -19.24
C GLN A 128 44.14 20.34 -18.48
N GLN A 129 42.94 20.73 -18.04
CA GLN A 129 42.75 21.91 -17.17
C GLN A 129 43.54 21.77 -15.86
N GLN A 130 43.46 20.61 -15.21
CA GLN A 130 44.23 20.30 -14.01
C GLN A 130 45.75 20.36 -14.27
N LEU A 131 46.23 19.86 -15.41
CA LEU A 131 47.64 19.91 -15.78
C LEU A 131 48.10 21.36 -15.96
N THR A 132 47.30 22.21 -16.59
CA THR A 132 47.60 23.65 -16.72
C THR A 132 47.67 24.33 -15.36
N ALA A 133 46.70 24.08 -14.48
CA ALA A 133 46.73 24.59 -13.10
C ALA A 133 47.95 24.06 -12.32
N MET A 134 48.27 22.77 -12.46
CA MET A 134 49.44 22.14 -11.85
C MET A 134 50.75 22.79 -12.33
N LYS A 135 50.88 23.11 -13.63
CA LYS A 135 52.05 23.81 -14.16
C LYS A 135 52.21 25.20 -13.54
N VAL A 136 51.10 25.92 -13.33
CA VAL A 136 51.12 27.22 -12.62
C VAL A 136 51.55 27.05 -11.17
N LEU A 137 51.00 26.07 -10.46
CA LEU A 137 51.40 25.75 -9.08
C LEU A 137 52.88 25.34 -9.00
N GLN A 138 53.33 24.46 -9.89
CA GLN A 138 54.71 24.00 -9.96
C GLN A 138 55.67 25.17 -10.20
N ARG A 139 55.36 26.08 -11.13
CA ARG A 139 56.15 27.29 -11.37
C ARG A 139 56.24 28.17 -10.11
N ASN A 140 55.11 28.37 -9.42
CA ASN A 140 55.07 29.13 -8.18
C ASN A 140 55.88 28.47 -7.05
N CYS A 141 55.73 27.16 -6.85
CA CYS A 141 56.51 26.41 -5.86
C CYS A 141 58.01 26.44 -6.20
N ALA A 142 58.39 26.29 -7.47
CA ALA A 142 59.78 26.39 -7.90
C ALA A 142 60.36 27.79 -7.65
N ALA A 143 59.60 28.84 -7.94
CA ALA A 143 59.99 30.22 -7.61
C ALA A 143 60.14 30.41 -6.09
N TYR A 144 59.20 29.91 -5.28
CA TYR A 144 59.29 29.94 -3.83
C TYR A 144 60.51 29.17 -3.30
N LEU A 145 60.83 28.00 -3.84
CA LEU A 145 62.02 27.23 -3.46
C LEU A 145 63.33 28.00 -3.73
N LYS A 146 63.37 28.78 -4.82
CA LYS A 146 64.48 29.69 -5.12
C LYS A 146 64.55 30.86 -4.13
N LEU A 147 63.40 31.46 -3.79
CA LEU A 147 63.32 32.67 -2.96
C LEU A 147 63.39 32.42 -1.45
N ARG A 148 62.90 31.29 -0.93
CA ARG A 148 62.74 31.05 0.52
C ARG A 148 64.05 31.12 1.31
N ASN A 149 65.17 30.77 0.68
CA ASN A 149 66.51 30.79 1.28
C ASN A 149 67.27 32.09 0.99
N TRP A 150 66.72 32.97 0.15
CA TRP A 150 67.34 34.23 -0.19
C TRP A 150 67.24 35.21 0.99
N GLN A 151 68.36 35.83 1.38
CA GLN A 151 68.41 36.64 2.61
C GLN A 151 67.49 37.87 2.54
N TRP A 152 67.40 38.51 1.37
CA TRP A 152 66.49 39.63 1.14
C TRP A 152 65.02 39.25 1.32
N TRP A 153 64.64 38.03 0.93
CA TRP A 153 63.27 37.54 1.13
C TRP A 153 62.91 37.41 2.63
N ARG A 154 63.86 36.97 3.47
CA ARG A 154 63.68 36.88 4.93
C ARG A 154 63.52 38.26 5.58
N LEU A 155 64.28 39.25 5.12
CA LEU A 155 64.14 40.63 5.59
C LEU A 155 62.78 41.21 5.16
N PHE A 156 62.45 41.08 3.87
CA PHE A 156 61.19 41.56 3.31
C PHE A 156 59.96 40.96 4.01
N THR A 157 59.94 39.65 4.27
CA THR A 157 58.82 38.98 4.95
C THR A 157 58.65 39.37 6.41
N LYS A 158 59.70 39.85 7.09
CA LYS A 158 59.60 40.42 8.45
C LYS A 158 59.07 41.85 8.45
N VAL A 159 59.39 42.64 7.42
CA VAL A 159 58.99 44.05 7.32
C VAL A 159 57.58 44.19 6.72
N LYS A 160 57.20 43.36 5.74
CA LYS A 160 55.90 43.45 5.04
C LYS A 160 54.69 43.45 5.98
N PRO A 161 54.61 42.61 7.04
CA PRO A 161 53.50 42.66 7.99
C PRO A 161 53.43 43.92 8.85
N LEU A 162 54.44 44.79 8.85
CA LEU A 162 54.39 46.08 9.55
C LEU A 162 53.74 47.18 8.67
N LEU A 163 53.68 46.97 7.35
CA LEU A 163 53.10 47.88 6.36
C LEU A 163 51.71 47.37 5.97
N GLN A 164 50.74 47.51 6.88
CA GLN A 164 49.39 46.94 6.71
C GLN A 164 48.32 47.92 6.25
N VAL A 165 48.60 49.21 6.04
CA VAL A 165 47.55 50.22 5.79
C VAL A 165 46.62 49.82 4.63
N SER A 166 47.17 49.48 3.47
CA SER A 166 46.38 48.99 2.32
C SER A 166 45.72 47.62 2.59
N ARG A 167 46.34 46.75 3.40
CA ARG A 167 45.73 45.47 3.79
C ARG A 167 44.56 45.66 4.76
N GLN A 168 44.65 46.64 5.67
CA GLN A 168 43.59 46.99 6.60
C GLN A 168 42.39 47.58 5.85
N GLU A 169 42.63 48.38 4.81
CA GLU A 169 41.56 48.86 3.91
C GLU A 169 40.91 47.70 3.13
N GLU A 170 41.69 46.83 2.49
CA GLU A 170 41.16 45.63 1.81
C GLU A 170 40.39 44.70 2.76
N GLU A 171 40.92 44.48 3.97
CA GLU A 171 40.28 43.66 4.99
C GLU A 171 39.01 44.32 5.53
N MET A 172 38.99 45.65 5.66
CA MET A 172 37.80 46.40 6.03
C MET A 172 36.71 46.28 4.96
N LEU A 173 37.03 46.47 3.68
CA LEU A 173 36.08 46.28 2.57
C LEU A 173 35.58 44.83 2.50
N ALA A 174 36.46 43.84 2.64
CA ALA A 174 36.07 42.44 2.67
C ALA A 174 35.17 42.13 3.89
N LYS A 175 35.44 42.75 5.05
CA LYS A 175 34.61 42.63 6.24
C LYS A 175 33.26 43.33 6.09
N GLU A 176 33.19 44.45 5.41
CA GLU A 176 31.94 45.12 5.06
C GLU A 176 31.07 44.24 4.16
N GLU A 177 31.65 43.64 3.11
CA GLU A 177 30.93 42.70 2.23
C GLU A 177 30.48 41.43 2.98
N GLU A 178 31.35 40.89 3.84
CA GLU A 178 31.01 39.75 4.69
C GLU A 178 29.86 40.10 5.67
N LEU A 179 29.92 41.27 6.32
CA LEU A 179 28.88 41.77 7.20
C LEU A 179 27.56 41.97 6.46
N LEU A 180 27.59 42.48 5.23
CA LEU A 180 26.41 42.66 4.41
C LEU A 180 25.77 41.30 4.07
N LYS A 181 26.56 40.31 3.64
CA LYS A 181 26.08 38.93 3.40
C LYS A 181 25.56 38.25 4.67
N VAL A 182 26.18 38.50 5.82
CA VAL A 182 25.72 37.97 7.11
C VAL A 182 24.40 38.62 7.51
N LYS A 183 24.27 39.94 7.35
CA LYS A 183 23.02 40.68 7.61
C LYS A 183 21.88 40.19 6.72
N GLU A 184 22.09 40.03 5.42
CA GLU A 184 21.07 39.49 4.50
C GLU A 184 20.60 38.09 4.93
N LYS A 185 21.53 37.21 5.28
CA LYS A 185 21.21 35.87 5.80
C LYS A 185 20.47 35.93 7.12
N GLN A 186 20.84 36.85 7.99
CA GLN A 186 20.21 37.06 9.30
C GLN A 186 18.78 37.56 9.13
N VAL A 187 18.54 38.60 8.32
CA VAL A 187 17.19 39.12 8.03
C VAL A 187 16.30 38.04 7.42
N ALA A 188 16.82 37.24 6.49
CA ALA A 188 16.09 36.11 5.91
C ALA A 188 15.84 34.96 6.91
N ALA A 189 16.68 34.81 7.94
CA ALA A 189 16.47 33.84 9.01
C ALA A 189 15.46 34.36 10.04
N GLU A 190 15.54 35.63 10.41
CA GLU A 190 14.59 36.32 11.30
C GLU A 190 13.19 36.33 10.70
N GLY A 191 13.04 36.63 9.39
CA GLY A 191 11.75 36.52 8.70
C GLY A 191 11.14 35.11 8.75
N ARG A 192 11.97 34.07 8.61
CA ARG A 192 11.52 32.68 8.77
C ARG A 192 11.19 32.35 10.23
N LEU A 193 11.92 32.91 11.19
CA LEU A 193 11.66 32.70 12.61
C LEU A 193 10.31 33.31 13.00
N THR A 194 10.01 34.53 12.55
CA THR A 194 8.74 35.21 12.82
C THR A 194 7.56 34.49 12.15
N GLU A 195 7.72 34.01 10.92
CA GLU A 195 6.74 33.12 10.28
C GLU A 195 6.48 31.85 11.12
N MET A 196 7.53 31.21 11.65
CA MET A 196 7.39 30.02 12.49
C MET A 196 6.78 30.32 13.86
N GLU A 197 7.08 31.48 14.46
CA GLU A 197 6.48 31.94 15.72
C GLU A 197 4.99 32.25 15.55
N THR A 198 4.60 32.89 14.44
CA THR A 198 3.18 33.15 14.15
C THR A 198 2.41 31.85 13.94
N LEU A 199 2.98 30.89 13.20
CA LEU A 199 2.40 29.55 13.04
C LEU A 199 2.31 28.80 14.38
N HIS A 200 3.34 28.87 15.21
CA HIS A 200 3.31 28.26 16.54
C HIS A 200 2.19 28.86 17.40
N THR A 201 2.01 30.19 17.34
CA THR A 201 0.94 30.88 18.05
C THR A 201 -0.44 30.43 17.58
N GLN A 202 -0.64 30.33 16.25
CA GLN A 202 -1.88 29.80 15.66
C GLN A 202 -2.17 28.38 16.12
N LEU A 203 -1.18 27.48 16.08
CA LEU A 203 -1.32 26.10 16.54
C LEU A 203 -1.63 26.01 18.04
N MET A 204 -1.07 26.92 18.85
CA MET A 204 -1.40 27.01 20.27
C MET A 204 -2.85 27.48 20.50
N THR A 205 -3.35 28.39 19.68
CA THR A 205 -4.76 28.79 19.71
C THR A 205 -5.68 27.63 19.32
N GLU A 206 -5.38 26.90 18.24
CA GLU A 206 -6.14 25.70 17.83
C GLU A 206 -6.12 24.63 18.93
N LYS A 207 -4.98 24.42 19.58
CA LYS A 207 -4.86 23.50 20.73
C LYS A 207 -5.76 23.93 21.90
N MET A 208 -5.82 25.22 22.21
CA MET A 208 -6.65 25.72 23.30
C MET A 208 -8.14 25.52 23.00
N GLN A 209 -8.57 25.77 21.76
CA GLN A 209 -9.94 25.50 21.31
C GLN A 209 -10.30 24.02 21.42
N LEU A 210 -9.39 23.12 21.03
CA LEU A 210 -9.59 21.67 21.20
C LEU A 210 -9.69 21.26 22.68
N GLN A 211 -8.95 21.94 23.56
CA GLN A 211 -8.99 21.67 25.00
C GLN A 211 -10.31 22.13 25.63
N GLU A 212 -10.85 23.28 25.18
CA GLU A 212 -12.19 23.74 25.56
C GLU A 212 -13.29 22.78 25.08
N GLN A 213 -13.20 22.31 23.83
CA GLN A 213 -14.13 21.31 23.29
C GLN A 213 -14.09 20.00 24.08
N LEU A 214 -12.89 19.52 24.42
CA LEU A 214 -12.73 18.32 25.25
C LEU A 214 -13.38 18.48 26.63
N GLN A 215 -13.21 19.65 27.26
CA GLN A 215 -13.82 19.93 28.56
C GLN A 215 -15.35 19.93 28.47
N ALA A 216 -15.92 20.56 27.44
CA ALA A 216 -17.36 20.52 27.19
C ALA A 216 -17.88 19.10 26.93
N GLU A 217 -17.14 18.27 26.19
CA GLU A 217 -17.51 16.86 25.97
C GLU A 217 -17.46 16.02 27.27
N ILE A 218 -16.49 16.29 28.17
CA ILE A 218 -16.41 15.64 29.48
C ILE A 218 -17.63 15.99 30.33
N GLU A 219 -18.05 17.27 30.35
CA GLU A 219 -19.23 17.73 31.08
C GLU A 219 -20.52 17.09 30.53
N LEU A 220 -20.69 17.08 29.21
CA LEU A 220 -21.82 16.39 28.56
C LEU A 220 -21.83 14.88 28.85
N CYS A 221 -20.66 14.23 28.94
CA CYS A 221 -20.58 12.82 29.33
C CYS A 221 -21.02 12.61 30.77
N ALA A 222 -20.61 13.48 31.70
CA ALA A 222 -21.02 13.43 33.11
C ALA A 222 -22.53 13.62 33.26
N GLU A 223 -23.13 14.59 32.54
CA GLU A 223 -24.58 14.78 32.50
C GLU A 223 -25.29 13.53 31.96
N ALA A 224 -24.78 12.93 30.88
CA ALA A 224 -25.34 11.70 30.32
C ALA A 224 -25.20 10.49 31.26
N GLU A 225 -24.13 10.39 32.04
CA GLU A 225 -23.98 9.39 33.11
C GLU A 225 -24.98 9.61 34.24
N GLU A 226 -25.20 10.85 34.67
CA GLU A 226 -26.18 11.18 35.69
C GLU A 226 -27.61 10.82 35.24
N ILE A 227 -27.98 11.17 34.01
CA ILE A 227 -29.27 10.81 33.42
C ILE A 227 -29.44 9.28 33.37
N ARG A 228 -28.40 8.55 32.97
CA ARG A 228 -28.41 7.07 32.96
C ARG A 228 -28.60 6.49 34.37
N ALA A 229 -27.94 7.05 35.38
CA ALA A 229 -28.13 6.64 36.77
C ALA A 229 -29.57 6.91 37.25
N ARG A 230 -30.13 8.09 36.99
CA ARG A 230 -31.53 8.42 37.33
C ARG A 230 -32.53 7.49 36.63
N LEU A 231 -32.32 7.18 35.35
CA LEU A 231 -33.17 6.23 34.61
C LEU A 231 -33.07 4.81 35.17
N THR A 232 -31.89 4.40 35.62
CA THR A 232 -31.69 3.08 36.25
C THR A 232 -32.41 3.00 37.60
N ALA A 233 -32.35 4.05 38.42
CA ALA A 233 -33.09 4.11 39.67
C ALA A 233 -34.61 4.06 39.45
N LYS A 234 -35.14 4.87 38.51
CA LYS A 234 -36.56 4.80 38.13
C LYS A 234 -36.99 3.43 37.63
N LYS A 235 -36.10 2.74 36.89
CA LYS A 235 -36.38 1.38 36.44
C LYS A 235 -36.53 0.43 37.63
N GLN A 236 -35.65 0.51 38.62
CA GLN A 236 -35.74 -0.31 39.84
C GLN A 236 -37.02 -0.01 40.64
N GLU A 237 -37.38 1.25 40.83
CA GLU A 237 -38.64 1.64 41.49
C GLU A 237 -39.86 1.05 40.77
N LEU A 238 -39.88 1.09 39.43
CA LEU A 238 -40.95 0.50 38.64
C LEU A 238 -40.99 -1.04 38.76
N GLU A 239 -39.83 -1.70 38.82
CA GLU A 239 -39.73 -3.15 39.03
C GLU A 239 -40.25 -3.57 40.42
N GLU A 240 -39.97 -2.79 41.47
CA GLU A 240 -40.53 -2.98 42.82
C GLU A 240 -42.06 -2.81 42.83
N ILE A 241 -42.58 -1.73 42.23
CA ILE A 241 -44.02 -1.51 42.14
C ILE A 241 -44.71 -2.64 41.36
N CYS A 242 -44.08 -3.18 40.32
CA CYS A 242 -44.64 -4.33 39.59
C CYS A 242 -44.71 -5.57 40.49
N HIS A 243 -43.67 -5.87 41.26
CA HIS A 243 -43.68 -6.99 42.22
C HIS A 243 -44.77 -6.82 43.29
N ASP A 244 -44.92 -5.62 43.85
CA ASP A 244 -45.96 -5.32 44.85
C ASP A 244 -47.37 -5.49 44.27
N LEU A 245 -47.57 -5.08 43.01
CA LEU A 245 -48.85 -5.26 42.31
C LEU A 245 -49.12 -6.73 42.01
N GLU A 246 -48.11 -7.50 41.60
CA GLU A 246 -48.22 -8.96 41.40
C GLU A 246 -48.62 -9.66 42.70
N SER A 247 -47.96 -9.35 43.83
CA SER A 247 -48.29 -9.92 45.14
C SER A 247 -49.71 -9.55 45.60
N ARG A 248 -50.17 -8.33 45.35
CA ARG A 248 -51.55 -7.91 45.67
C ARG A 248 -52.60 -8.64 44.86
N VAL A 249 -52.29 -8.97 43.60
CA VAL A 249 -53.19 -9.76 42.76
C VAL A 249 -53.32 -11.18 43.34
N GLU A 250 -52.22 -11.81 43.75
CA GLU A 250 -52.26 -13.12 44.43
C GLU A 250 -53.08 -13.08 45.73
N GLU A 251 -52.88 -12.06 46.58
CA GLU A 251 -53.67 -11.90 47.82
C GLU A 251 -55.17 -11.74 47.55
N GLU A 252 -55.57 -10.96 46.54
CA GLU A 252 -56.98 -10.80 46.18
C GLU A 252 -57.58 -12.06 45.51
N GLU A 253 -56.77 -12.87 44.81
CA GLU A 253 -57.18 -14.19 44.34
C GLU A 253 -57.45 -15.15 45.51
N GLU A 254 -56.58 -15.19 46.52
CA GLU A 254 -56.80 -15.96 47.75
C GLU A 254 -58.03 -15.48 48.52
N ARG A 255 -58.22 -14.17 48.60
CA ARG A 255 -59.40 -13.55 49.24
C ARG A 255 -60.70 -13.90 48.52
N CYS A 256 -60.68 -13.89 47.19
CA CYS A 256 -61.81 -14.34 46.36
C CYS A 256 -62.12 -15.82 46.61
N GLN A 257 -61.10 -16.69 46.66
CA GLN A 257 -61.28 -18.10 47.02
C GLN A 257 -61.89 -18.25 48.42
N HIS A 258 -61.40 -17.48 49.39
CA HIS A 258 -61.90 -17.50 50.77
C HIS A 258 -63.39 -17.11 50.84
N LEU A 259 -63.75 -15.99 50.20
CA LEU A 259 -65.14 -15.52 50.10
C LEU A 259 -66.04 -16.53 49.38
N GLN A 260 -65.51 -17.24 48.38
CA GLN A 260 -66.25 -18.30 47.68
C GLN A 260 -66.52 -19.50 48.60
N THR A 261 -65.57 -19.89 49.45
CA THR A 261 -65.79 -20.90 50.50
C THR A 261 -66.77 -20.45 51.58
N GLU A 262 -66.71 -19.20 52.05
CA GLU A 262 -67.66 -18.65 53.02
C GLU A 262 -69.08 -18.60 52.44
N LYS A 263 -69.22 -18.15 51.20
CA LYS A 263 -70.51 -18.18 50.48
C LYS A 263 -71.10 -19.58 50.43
N LYS A 264 -70.25 -20.60 50.17
CA LYS A 264 -70.68 -22.01 50.15
C LYS A 264 -71.14 -22.49 51.53
N LYS A 265 -70.45 -22.10 52.61
CA LYS A 265 -70.88 -22.37 53.99
C LYS A 265 -72.19 -21.67 54.35
N MET A 266 -72.35 -20.39 53.99
CA MET A 266 -73.61 -19.67 54.20
C MET A 266 -74.77 -20.32 53.47
N GLN A 267 -74.57 -20.76 52.21
CA GLN A 267 -75.59 -21.49 51.46
C GLN A 267 -75.97 -22.81 52.14
N GLN A 268 -74.99 -23.51 52.72
CA GLN A 268 -75.23 -24.75 53.46
C GLN A 268 -76.00 -24.49 54.77
N ASN A 269 -75.65 -23.44 55.52
CA ASN A 269 -76.39 -23.04 56.72
C ASN A 269 -77.84 -22.62 56.41
N ILE A 270 -78.07 -21.95 55.28
CA ILE A 270 -79.43 -21.59 54.84
C ILE A 270 -80.24 -22.87 54.57
N GLN A 271 -79.65 -23.86 53.89
CA GLN A 271 -80.30 -25.17 53.68
C GLN A 271 -80.64 -25.87 55.00
N GLU A 272 -79.71 -25.90 55.96
CA GLU A 272 -79.95 -26.51 57.27
C GLU A 272 -81.07 -25.80 58.05
N LEU A 273 -81.16 -24.46 57.96
CA LEU A 273 -82.23 -23.68 58.58
C LEU A 273 -83.59 -23.88 57.89
N GLU A 274 -83.61 -24.06 56.57
CA GLU A 274 -84.81 -24.43 55.81
C GLU A 274 -85.33 -25.81 56.24
N GLU A 275 -84.43 -26.78 56.43
CA GLU A 275 -84.77 -28.14 56.89
C GLU A 275 -85.31 -28.13 58.33
N GLN A 276 -84.71 -27.34 59.23
CA GLN A 276 -85.21 -27.14 60.61
C GLN A 276 -86.60 -26.47 60.64
N LEU A 277 -86.88 -25.55 59.71
CA LEU A 277 -88.18 -24.90 59.63
C LEU A 277 -89.28 -25.89 59.19
N GLU A 278 -89.00 -26.79 58.25
CA GLU A 278 -89.90 -27.88 57.87
C GLU A 278 -90.17 -28.85 59.04
N GLU A 279 -89.15 -29.18 59.83
CA GLU A 279 -89.31 -30.02 61.02
C GLU A 279 -90.22 -29.38 62.08
N GLU A 280 -90.03 -28.09 62.37
CA GLU A 280 -90.87 -27.32 63.31
C GLU A 280 -92.31 -27.14 62.80
N GLU A 281 -92.53 -26.95 61.50
CA GLU A 281 -93.88 -26.94 60.93
C GLU A 281 -94.59 -28.29 61.07
N SER A 282 -93.85 -29.40 60.94
CA SER A 282 -94.38 -30.76 61.19
C SER A 282 -94.76 -30.97 62.66
N ALA A 283 -93.96 -30.45 63.60
CA ALA A 283 -94.21 -30.52 65.03
C ALA A 283 -95.45 -29.71 65.44
N ARG A 284 -95.62 -28.52 64.83
CA ARG A 284 -96.79 -27.66 65.02
C ARG A 284 -98.09 -28.32 64.53
N GLN A 285 -98.07 -29.08 63.43
CA GLN A 285 -99.24 -29.85 62.98
C GLN A 285 -99.64 -30.96 63.97
N LYS A 286 -98.68 -31.64 64.62
CA LYS A 286 -98.96 -32.63 65.68
C LYS A 286 -99.62 -31.99 66.91
N LEU A 287 -99.12 -30.84 67.36
CA LEU A 287 -99.66 -30.12 68.52
C LEU A 287 -101.09 -29.60 68.29
N GLN A 288 -101.46 -29.28 67.05
CA GLN A 288 -102.82 -28.85 66.70
C GLN A 288 -103.84 -30.01 66.81
N LEU A 289 -103.42 -31.25 66.57
CA LEU A 289 -104.25 -32.44 66.73
C LEU A 289 -104.48 -32.78 68.22
N GLU A 290 -103.47 -32.59 69.08
CA GLU A 290 -103.60 -32.81 70.52
C GLU A 290 -104.54 -31.79 71.19
N LYS A 291 -104.56 -30.54 70.71
CA LYS A 291 -105.44 -29.47 71.20
C LYS A 291 -106.93 -29.82 71.11
N VAL A 292 -107.38 -30.40 69.99
CA VAL A 292 -108.79 -30.77 69.76
C VAL A 292 -109.23 -31.88 70.74
N THR A 293 -108.35 -32.81 71.08
CA THR A 293 -108.63 -33.86 72.07
C THR A 293 -108.70 -33.34 73.51
N THR A 294 -107.99 -32.27 73.85
CA THR A 294 -108.06 -31.66 75.19
C THR A 294 -109.30 -30.78 75.40
N GLU A 295 -109.82 -30.11 74.37
CA GLU A 295 -111.03 -29.28 74.45
C GLU A 295 -112.31 -30.12 74.71
N ALA A 296 -112.34 -31.39 74.31
CA ALA A 296 -113.45 -32.31 74.61
C ALA A 296 -113.48 -32.81 76.09
N LYS A 297 -112.35 -32.75 76.81
CA LYS A 297 -112.27 -33.14 78.23
C LYS A 297 -112.63 -31.98 79.18
N LEU A 298 -112.51 -30.74 78.71
CA LEU A 298 -112.73 -29.52 79.51
C LEU A 298 -114.22 -29.27 79.81
N LYS A 299 -115.11 -29.64 78.88
CA LYS A 299 -116.58 -29.55 79.04
C LYS A 299 -117.18 -30.46 80.12
N LYS A 300 -116.42 -31.46 80.59
CA LYS A 300 -116.85 -32.40 81.64
C LYS A 300 -116.40 -31.97 83.04
N LEU A 301 -115.42 -31.05 83.12
CA LEU A 301 -114.88 -30.50 84.38
C LEU A 301 -115.54 -29.17 84.77
N GLU A 302 -116.32 -28.55 83.88
CA GLU A 302 -117.09 -27.32 84.15
C GLU A 302 -118.35 -27.59 85.02
N GLU A 303 -118.87 -28.82 85.08
CA GLU A 303 -119.98 -29.19 85.99
C GLU A 303 -119.51 -29.44 87.44
N ASP A 304 -118.24 -29.78 87.66
CA ASP A 304 -117.66 -30.03 89.00
C ASP A 304 -117.15 -28.74 89.70
N LEU A 305 -117.00 -27.64 88.97
CA LEU A 305 -116.44 -26.37 89.49
C LEU A 305 -117.43 -25.58 90.36
N ILE A 306 -118.74 -25.79 90.19
CA ILE A 306 -119.80 -25.08 90.95
C ILE A 306 -119.91 -25.60 92.40
N VAL A 307 -119.34 -26.77 92.72
CA VAL A 307 -119.38 -27.37 94.07
C VAL A 307 -118.13 -27.04 94.91
N PHE A 308 -117.02 -26.62 94.28
CA PHE A 308 -115.77 -26.30 94.98
C PHE A 308 -115.58 -24.82 95.32
N GLU A 309 -116.47 -23.93 94.86
CA GLU A 309 -116.43 -22.49 95.18
C GLU A 309 -117.00 -22.11 96.57
N ASP A 310 -117.54 -23.06 97.36
CA ASP A 310 -118.19 -22.77 98.66
C ASP A 310 -117.39 -23.20 99.92
N GLN A 311 -116.15 -23.72 99.82
CA GLN A 311 -115.50 -24.36 101.00
C GLN A 311 -114.09 -23.95 101.46
N ASN A 312 -113.31 -23.06 100.83
CA ASN A 312 -112.00 -22.73 101.44
C ASN A 312 -111.57 -21.26 101.49
N CYS A 313 -112.58 -20.41 101.65
CA CYS A 313 -112.46 -19.10 102.31
C CYS A 313 -112.13 -19.21 103.84
N LYS A 314 -111.47 -20.30 104.31
CA LYS A 314 -111.26 -20.58 105.75
C LYS A 314 -109.89 -21.15 106.18
N LEU A 315 -108.84 -21.08 105.37
CA LEU A 315 -107.46 -21.36 105.83
C LEU A 315 -106.47 -20.20 105.64
N ALA A 316 -107.01 -18.98 105.61
CA ALA A 316 -106.29 -17.73 105.86
C ALA A 316 -105.90 -17.52 107.35
N LYS A 317 -105.83 -18.58 108.18
CA LYS A 317 -105.46 -18.49 109.61
C LYS A 317 -104.64 -19.68 110.15
N GLU A 318 -103.61 -20.08 109.42
CA GLU A 318 -102.42 -20.75 109.99
C GLU A 318 -101.13 -19.90 109.86
N LYS A 319 -101.32 -18.58 109.90
CA LYS A 319 -100.36 -17.64 110.49
C LYS A 319 -100.27 -17.90 112.00
N LYS A 320 -99.60 -18.96 112.48
CA LYS A 320 -99.10 -19.03 113.87
C LYS A 320 -98.27 -20.25 114.33
N LEU A 321 -97.60 -21.01 113.47
CA LEU A 321 -96.96 -22.25 113.97
C LEU A 321 -95.56 -22.58 113.50
N LEU A 322 -94.76 -21.66 112.97
CA LEU A 322 -93.28 -21.80 113.01
C LEU A 322 -92.55 -20.44 113.05
N GLU A 323 -92.95 -19.63 114.03
CA GLU A 323 -92.10 -18.63 114.70
C GLU A 323 -90.96 -19.30 115.53
N GLU A 324 -90.54 -20.54 115.21
CA GLU A 324 -89.54 -21.33 115.94
C GLU A 324 -88.18 -21.46 115.24
N ARG A 325 -87.88 -20.69 114.18
CA ARG A 325 -86.49 -20.58 113.67
C ARG A 325 -85.91 -19.18 113.68
N ILE A 326 -86.36 -18.41 114.67
CA ILE A 326 -85.73 -17.19 115.18
C ILE A 326 -84.74 -17.50 116.34
N ALA A 327 -84.54 -18.75 116.75
CA ALA A 327 -83.77 -19.06 117.98
C ALA A 327 -82.31 -19.51 117.81
N GLU A 328 -81.74 -19.72 116.61
CA GLU A 328 -80.42 -20.42 116.54
C GLU A 328 -79.18 -19.57 116.29
N PHE A 329 -79.20 -18.37 115.69
CA PHE A 329 -77.95 -17.58 115.58
C PHE A 329 -78.10 -16.08 115.86
N THR A 330 -78.92 -15.77 116.85
CA THR A 330 -78.72 -14.59 117.72
C THR A 330 -77.67 -14.87 118.82
N THR A 331 -76.94 -15.98 118.72
CA THR A 331 -75.84 -16.38 119.61
C THR A 331 -74.46 -16.13 118.99
N ASN A 332 -74.29 -15.09 118.16
CA ASN A 332 -72.94 -14.68 117.70
C ASN A 332 -72.80 -13.16 117.47
N LEU A 333 -73.54 -12.31 118.22
CA LEU A 333 -73.30 -10.86 118.28
C LEU A 333 -72.83 -10.37 119.67
N THR A 334 -72.35 -11.24 120.56
CA THR A 334 -71.79 -10.77 121.84
C THR A 334 -70.61 -11.60 122.33
N GLU A 335 -69.80 -12.15 121.42
CA GLU A 335 -68.51 -12.72 121.84
C GLU A 335 -67.45 -12.77 120.72
N GLU A 336 -67.42 -11.83 119.77
CA GLU A 336 -66.09 -11.25 119.50
C GLU A 336 -66.05 -9.80 119.03
N GLU A 337 -66.27 -8.93 120.01
CA GLU A 337 -65.70 -7.59 120.08
C GLU A 337 -64.16 -7.59 120.22
N GLU A 338 -63.43 -8.73 120.12
CA GLU A 338 -61.96 -8.79 119.95
C GLU A 338 -61.47 -9.39 118.61
N LYS A 339 -62.02 -8.97 117.46
CA LYS A 339 -61.23 -8.94 116.19
C LYS A 339 -61.12 -7.56 115.55
N SER A 340 -61.10 -6.56 116.43
CA SER A 340 -60.51 -5.22 116.28
C SER A 340 -59.00 -5.20 115.89
N LYS A 341 -58.41 -6.34 115.45
CA LYS A 341 -56.99 -6.44 115.03
C LYS A 341 -56.74 -6.94 113.60
N SER A 342 -57.75 -7.33 112.81
CA SER A 342 -57.56 -7.76 111.41
C SER A 342 -57.89 -6.69 110.36
N LEU A 343 -58.66 -5.65 110.71
CA LEU A 343 -58.94 -4.49 109.84
C LEU A 343 -57.77 -3.50 109.72
N ALA A 344 -56.77 -3.58 110.60
CA ALA A 344 -55.51 -2.85 110.47
C ALA A 344 -54.57 -3.44 109.39
N LYS A 345 -54.70 -4.72 109.03
CA LYS A 345 -53.85 -5.37 107.99
C LYS A 345 -54.39 -5.20 106.57
N LEU A 346 -55.70 -5.02 106.39
CA LEU A 346 -56.30 -4.73 105.07
C LEU A 346 -56.19 -3.22 104.73
N LYS A 347 -56.24 -2.34 105.74
CA LYS A 347 -55.92 -0.91 105.59
C LYS A 347 -54.47 -0.70 105.15
N ASN A 348 -53.50 -1.38 105.77
CA ASN A 348 -52.09 -1.31 105.34
C ASN A 348 -51.82 -1.87 103.94
N LYS A 349 -52.65 -2.80 103.42
CA LYS A 349 -52.49 -3.35 102.06
C LYS A 349 -53.04 -2.41 100.98
N HIS A 350 -54.10 -1.66 101.29
CA HIS A 350 -54.61 -0.60 100.42
C HIS A 350 -53.82 0.72 100.54
N GLU A 351 -53.29 1.06 101.72
CA GLU A 351 -52.36 2.18 101.89
C GLU A 351 -51.01 1.91 101.20
N ALA A 352 -50.51 0.67 101.16
CA ALA A 352 -49.34 0.27 100.38
C ALA A 352 -49.56 0.35 98.86
N MET A 353 -50.75 -0.03 98.37
CA MET A 353 -51.10 0.08 96.95
C MET A 353 -51.33 1.55 96.51
N ILE A 354 -51.80 2.40 97.43
CA ILE A 354 -51.91 3.85 97.21
C ILE A 354 -50.51 4.50 97.25
N THR A 355 -49.62 4.14 98.16
CA THR A 355 -48.23 4.65 98.15
C THR A 355 -47.42 4.14 96.96
N GLU A 356 -47.66 2.92 96.47
CA GLU A 356 -47.02 2.40 95.25
C GLU A 356 -47.55 3.10 93.98
N LEU A 357 -48.84 3.47 93.93
CA LEU A 357 -49.42 4.28 92.85
C LEU A 357 -49.03 5.76 92.95
N GLU A 358 -48.88 6.32 94.14
CA GLU A 358 -48.38 7.69 94.38
C GLU A 358 -46.87 7.80 94.08
N GLU A 359 -46.07 6.76 94.33
CA GLU A 359 -44.67 6.71 93.87
C GLU A 359 -44.56 6.47 92.36
N ARG A 360 -45.47 5.69 91.75
CA ARG A 360 -45.49 5.52 90.29
C ARG A 360 -45.91 6.82 89.60
N LEU A 361 -46.87 7.56 90.16
CA LEU A 361 -47.27 8.89 89.70
C LEU A 361 -46.17 9.93 89.92
N ARG A 362 -45.45 9.92 91.07
CA ARG A 362 -44.29 10.80 91.27
C ARG A 362 -43.09 10.45 90.38
N ARG A 363 -42.89 9.16 90.04
CA ARG A 363 -41.88 8.73 89.06
C ARG A 363 -42.28 9.14 87.64
N GLU A 364 -43.55 9.01 87.27
CA GLU A 364 -44.11 9.50 86.01
C GLU A 364 -44.03 11.03 85.88
N GLU A 365 -44.37 11.78 86.93
CA GLU A 365 -44.28 13.25 86.93
C GLU A 365 -42.83 13.75 86.86
N LYS A 366 -41.89 13.04 87.51
CA LYS A 366 -40.46 13.35 87.44
C LYS A 366 -39.85 12.97 86.08
N HIS A 367 -40.28 11.84 85.50
CA HIS A 367 -39.86 11.43 84.15
C HIS A 367 -40.49 12.31 83.07
N ARG A 368 -41.72 12.79 83.27
CA ARG A 368 -42.39 13.78 82.41
C ARG A 368 -41.70 15.15 82.48
N GLN A 369 -41.29 15.61 83.66
CA GLN A 369 -40.50 16.84 83.81
C GLN A 369 -39.07 16.72 83.26
N GLU A 370 -38.45 15.54 83.31
CA GLU A 370 -37.17 15.25 82.66
C GLU A 370 -37.32 15.18 81.13
N LEU A 371 -38.37 14.53 80.62
CA LEU A 371 -38.72 14.49 79.20
C LEU A 371 -39.08 15.86 78.64
N GLU A 372 -39.77 16.71 79.41
CA GLU A 372 -40.15 18.06 79.02
C GLU A 372 -38.96 19.03 79.12
N LYS A 373 -37.98 18.77 80.00
CA LYS A 373 -36.66 19.42 79.97
C LYS A 373 -35.82 18.99 78.77
N THR A 374 -35.74 17.70 78.44
CA THR A 374 -35.01 17.23 77.26
C THR A 374 -35.70 17.64 75.97
N ARG A 375 -37.03 17.74 75.94
CA ARG A 375 -37.78 18.27 74.79
C ARG A 375 -37.53 19.76 74.60
N ARG A 376 -37.53 20.57 75.67
CA ARG A 376 -37.12 21.99 75.58
C ARG A 376 -35.64 22.18 75.23
N LYS A 377 -34.78 21.25 75.63
CA LYS A 377 -33.35 21.26 75.26
C LYS A 377 -33.15 20.89 73.78
N LEU A 378 -33.87 19.88 73.28
CA LEU A 378 -33.83 19.46 71.88
C LEU A 378 -34.59 20.43 70.96
N GLU A 379 -35.66 21.08 71.43
CA GLU A 379 -36.31 22.19 70.72
C GLU A 379 -35.38 23.39 70.67
N GLY A 380 -34.65 23.69 71.74
CA GLY A 380 -33.61 24.73 71.79
C GLY A 380 -32.43 24.43 70.86
N ASP A 381 -31.87 23.22 70.91
CA ASP A 381 -30.77 22.77 70.03
C ASP A 381 -31.25 22.71 68.56
N SER A 382 -32.52 22.38 68.31
CA SER A 382 -33.11 22.39 66.97
C SER A 382 -33.34 23.82 66.46
N THR A 383 -33.74 24.78 67.31
CA THR A 383 -33.82 26.19 66.93
C THR A 383 -32.43 26.80 66.73
N ASP A 384 -31.46 26.47 67.57
CA ASP A 384 -30.08 26.94 67.46
C ASP A 384 -29.39 26.38 66.20
N LEU A 385 -29.67 25.12 65.83
CA LEU A 385 -29.22 24.54 64.56
C LEU A 385 -29.99 25.11 63.37
N HIS A 386 -31.27 25.45 63.51
CA HIS A 386 -32.04 26.11 62.45
C HIS A 386 -31.55 27.55 62.22
N ASP A 387 -31.22 28.27 63.29
CA ASP A 387 -30.66 29.61 63.25
C ASP A 387 -29.21 29.58 62.73
N GLN A 388 -28.39 28.58 63.10
CA GLN A 388 -27.05 28.38 62.50
C GLN A 388 -27.14 28.01 61.01
N ILE A 389 -28.12 27.21 60.59
CA ILE A 389 -28.35 26.90 59.18
C ILE A 389 -28.83 28.14 58.43
N ALA A 390 -29.72 28.95 59.01
CA ALA A 390 -30.18 30.21 58.43
C ALA A 390 -29.04 31.25 58.33
N GLU A 391 -28.15 31.31 59.34
CA GLU A 391 -26.98 32.19 59.36
C GLU A 391 -25.90 31.73 58.36
N LEU A 392 -25.68 30.42 58.22
CA LEU A 392 -24.84 29.85 57.16
C LEU A 392 -25.43 30.03 55.76
N GLN A 393 -26.75 29.93 55.60
CA GLN A 393 -27.43 30.22 54.33
C GLN A 393 -27.37 31.72 53.98
N ALA A 394 -27.45 32.61 54.97
CA ALA A 394 -27.23 34.05 54.80
C ALA A 394 -25.76 34.37 54.45
N GLN A 395 -24.79 33.73 55.09
CA GLN A 395 -23.37 33.87 54.75
C GLN A 395 -23.06 33.31 53.36
N ILE A 396 -23.67 32.21 52.95
CA ILE A 396 -23.54 31.67 51.58
C ILE A 396 -24.17 32.63 50.56
N ALA A 397 -25.33 33.22 50.86
CA ALA A 397 -25.96 34.22 49.99
C ALA A 397 -25.12 35.49 49.88
N GLU A 398 -24.51 35.96 50.98
CA GLU A 398 -23.63 37.11 51.00
C GLU A 398 -22.29 36.83 50.30
N LEU A 399 -21.70 35.64 50.48
CA LEU A 399 -20.51 35.21 49.75
C LEU A 399 -20.79 35.02 48.25
N LYS A 400 -21.98 34.53 47.86
CA LYS A 400 -22.40 34.47 46.45
C LYS A 400 -22.61 35.86 45.86
N MET A 401 -23.16 36.80 46.63
CA MET A 401 -23.32 38.18 46.18
C MET A 401 -21.97 38.91 46.08
N GLN A 402 -21.03 38.65 47.00
CA GLN A 402 -19.65 39.14 46.92
C GLN A 402 -18.89 38.51 45.75
N LEU A 403 -19.08 37.21 45.48
CA LEU A 403 -18.49 36.54 44.33
C LEU A 403 -19.03 37.11 43.02
N ALA A 404 -20.35 37.27 42.90
CA ALA A 404 -20.97 37.89 41.73
C ALA A 404 -20.47 39.33 41.50
N LYS A 405 -20.29 40.11 42.57
CA LYS A 405 -19.73 41.47 42.49
C LYS A 405 -18.25 41.46 42.11
N LYS A 406 -17.49 40.46 42.56
CA LYS A 406 -16.08 40.26 42.17
C LYS A 406 -15.95 39.75 40.74
N GLU A 407 -16.89 38.95 40.26
CA GLU A 407 -16.99 38.52 38.87
C GLU A 407 -17.38 39.68 37.95
N GLU A 408 -18.27 40.57 38.38
CA GLU A 408 -18.63 41.79 37.66
C GLU A 408 -17.45 42.80 37.63
N GLU A 409 -16.73 42.96 38.75
CA GLU A 409 -15.48 43.74 38.81
C GLU A 409 -14.38 43.14 37.94
N LEU A 410 -14.28 41.80 37.87
CA LEU A 410 -13.32 41.08 37.03
C LEU A 410 -13.68 41.20 35.54
N GLN A 411 -14.96 41.08 35.18
CA GLN A 411 -15.43 41.32 33.81
C GLN A 411 -15.24 42.78 33.39
N ALA A 412 -15.50 43.74 34.28
CA ALA A 412 -15.21 45.15 34.02
C ALA A 412 -13.71 45.43 33.89
N ALA A 413 -12.86 44.74 34.68
CA ALA A 413 -11.41 44.83 34.54
C ALA A 413 -10.90 44.18 33.26
N LEU A 414 -11.44 43.03 32.86
CA LEU A 414 -11.13 42.36 31.59
C LEU A 414 -11.57 43.21 30.39
N ALA A 415 -12.77 43.79 30.42
CA ALA A 415 -13.25 44.71 29.40
C ALA A 415 -12.34 45.96 29.30
N ARG A 416 -11.85 46.49 30.42
CA ARG A 416 -10.84 47.58 30.41
C ARG A 416 -9.50 47.12 29.86
N VAL A 417 -9.05 45.91 30.15
CA VAL A 417 -7.82 45.35 29.58
C VAL A 417 -7.96 45.13 28.08
N GLU A 418 -9.13 44.73 27.60
CA GLU A 418 -9.44 44.63 26.17
C GLU A 418 -9.50 46.00 25.50
N GLU A 419 -10.08 47.01 26.16
CA GLU A 419 -10.13 48.38 25.68
C GLU A 419 -8.74 49.03 25.66
N GLU A 420 -7.91 48.81 26.69
CA GLU A 420 -6.51 49.21 26.73
C GLU A 420 -5.65 48.43 25.73
N ALA A 421 -5.92 47.15 25.49
CA ALA A 421 -5.24 46.37 24.45
C ALA A 421 -5.63 46.84 23.04
N ALA A 422 -6.90 47.20 22.82
CA ALA A 422 -7.36 47.80 21.58
C ALA A 422 -6.74 49.19 21.36
N GLN A 423 -6.67 50.03 22.39
CA GLN A 423 -5.97 51.32 22.34
C GLN A 423 -4.47 51.16 22.14
N LYS A 424 -3.82 50.20 22.80
CA LYS A 424 -2.41 49.84 22.59
C LYS A 424 -2.17 49.36 21.15
N ASN A 425 -3.06 48.56 20.59
CA ASN A 425 -2.96 48.09 19.21
C ASN A 425 -3.20 49.22 18.19
N MET A 426 -4.15 50.13 18.46
CA MET A 426 -4.33 51.35 17.66
C MET A 426 -3.10 52.27 17.75
N ALA A 427 -2.53 52.42 18.95
CA ALA A 427 -1.31 53.20 19.16
C ALA A 427 -0.09 52.54 18.50
N LEU A 428 0.05 51.22 18.56
CA LEU A 428 1.10 50.47 17.84
C LEU A 428 0.93 50.56 16.32
N LYS A 429 -0.31 50.56 15.82
CA LYS A 429 -0.59 50.78 14.41
C LYS A 429 -0.25 52.20 13.99
N LYS A 430 -0.58 53.20 14.83
CA LYS A 430 -0.19 54.61 14.63
C LYS A 430 1.32 54.80 14.69
N ILE A 431 2.00 54.09 15.60
CA ILE A 431 3.47 54.09 15.71
C ILE A 431 4.07 53.46 14.46
N ARG A 432 3.57 52.33 13.96
CA ARG A 432 4.05 51.73 12.70
C ARG A 432 3.78 52.61 11.48
N GLU A 433 2.63 53.29 11.42
CA GLU A 433 2.33 54.26 10.36
C GLU A 433 3.26 55.48 10.44
N LEU A 434 3.55 55.98 11.64
CA LEU A 434 4.50 57.07 11.85
C LEU A 434 5.95 56.63 11.64
N GLU A 435 6.32 55.40 11.98
CA GLU A 435 7.63 54.81 11.70
C GLU A 435 7.82 54.61 10.20
N SER A 436 6.79 54.16 9.48
CA SER A 436 6.78 54.08 8.02
C SER A 436 6.92 55.46 7.37
N GLN A 437 6.23 56.47 7.90
CA GLN A 437 6.40 57.86 7.45
C GLN A 437 7.76 58.43 7.82
N ILE A 438 8.34 58.05 8.96
CA ILE A 438 9.70 58.43 9.34
C ILE A 438 10.71 57.76 8.42
N THR A 439 10.52 56.50 8.03
CA THR A 439 11.39 55.82 7.07
C THR A 439 11.24 56.41 5.67
N GLU A 440 10.03 56.73 5.21
CA GLU A 440 9.83 57.45 3.95
C GLU A 440 10.48 58.84 3.99
N LEU A 441 10.30 59.60 5.08
CA LEU A 441 10.96 60.89 5.25
C LEU A 441 12.48 60.77 5.44
N GLN A 442 12.98 59.65 5.95
CA GLN A 442 14.41 59.35 6.04
C GLN A 442 14.98 58.97 4.67
N GLU A 443 14.27 58.17 3.87
CA GLU A 443 14.63 57.87 2.48
C GLU A 443 14.56 59.12 1.60
N ASP A 444 13.57 59.99 1.82
CA ASP A 444 13.48 61.30 1.18
C ASP A 444 14.61 62.22 1.63
N LEU A 445 14.98 62.22 2.92
CA LEU A 445 16.12 63.00 3.43
C LEU A 445 17.47 62.42 2.95
N GLU A 446 17.59 61.10 2.82
CA GLU A 446 18.79 60.43 2.30
C GLU A 446 18.91 60.60 0.80
N SER A 447 17.80 60.58 0.07
CA SER A 447 17.78 60.91 -1.35
C SER A 447 18.05 62.39 -1.58
N GLU A 448 17.50 63.30 -0.76
CA GLU A 448 17.83 64.74 -0.81
C GLU A 448 19.29 64.98 -0.41
N ARG A 449 19.85 64.24 0.56
CA ARG A 449 21.29 64.25 0.88
C ARG A 449 22.13 63.67 -0.25
N ALA A 450 21.67 62.63 -0.95
CA ALA A 450 22.37 62.05 -2.10
C ALA A 450 22.33 63.02 -3.30
N PHE A 451 21.22 63.70 -3.52
CA PHE A 451 21.08 64.76 -4.52
C PHE A 451 21.89 66.00 -4.14
N ARG A 452 21.93 66.38 -2.86
CA ARG A 452 22.78 67.47 -2.34
C ARG A 452 24.26 67.13 -2.44
N ASN A 453 24.66 65.89 -2.13
CA ASN A 453 26.04 65.42 -2.31
C ASN A 453 26.41 65.33 -3.81
N LYS A 454 25.48 64.93 -4.69
CA LYS A 454 25.68 65.01 -6.15
C LYS A 454 25.79 66.45 -6.62
N ALA A 455 24.98 67.37 -6.09
CA ALA A 455 25.03 68.79 -6.43
C ALA A 455 26.27 69.48 -5.85
N GLU A 456 26.73 69.13 -4.65
CA GLU A 456 27.98 69.59 -4.08
C GLU A 456 29.19 69.00 -4.80
N LYS A 457 29.13 67.74 -5.23
CA LYS A 457 30.14 67.13 -6.10
C LYS A 457 30.18 67.83 -7.46
N GLN A 458 29.04 68.05 -8.11
CA GLN A 458 28.96 68.85 -9.35
C GLN A 458 29.40 70.30 -9.13
N LYS A 459 29.16 70.91 -7.98
CA LYS A 459 29.66 72.26 -7.65
C LYS A 459 31.18 72.28 -7.41
N ARG A 460 31.74 71.18 -6.89
CA ARG A 460 33.18 70.98 -6.71
C ARG A 460 33.86 70.73 -8.05
N ASP A 461 33.28 69.85 -8.87
CA ASP A 461 33.72 69.56 -10.24
C ASP A 461 33.63 70.83 -11.12
N LEU A 462 32.51 71.57 -11.06
CA LEU A 462 32.36 72.88 -11.74
C LEU A 462 33.28 73.96 -11.15
N GLY A 463 33.65 73.86 -9.87
CA GLY A 463 34.59 74.77 -9.21
C GLY A 463 36.05 74.50 -9.61
N GLU A 464 36.41 73.23 -9.75
CA GLU A 464 37.70 72.77 -10.29
C GLU A 464 37.80 73.09 -11.80
N GLU A 465 36.70 73.00 -12.55
CA GLU A 465 36.61 73.48 -13.93
C GLU A 465 36.69 75.02 -14.02
N LEU A 466 36.16 75.77 -13.04
CA LEU A 466 36.27 77.23 -12.99
C LEU A 466 37.67 77.71 -12.60
N GLU A 467 38.41 76.97 -11.77
CA GLU A 467 39.83 77.23 -11.50
C GLU A 467 40.73 76.84 -12.68
N ALA A 468 40.40 75.76 -13.41
CA ALA A 468 41.06 75.39 -14.67
C ALA A 468 40.80 76.42 -15.78
N LEU A 469 39.57 76.93 -15.89
CA LEU A 469 39.22 78.01 -16.82
C LEU A 469 39.80 79.37 -16.41
N LYS A 470 40.06 79.62 -15.11
CA LYS A 470 40.80 80.81 -14.65
C LYS A 470 42.28 80.74 -14.99
N THR A 471 42.89 79.56 -14.94
CA THR A 471 44.28 79.36 -15.35
C THR A 471 44.46 79.40 -16.88
N GLU A 472 43.47 78.99 -17.67
CA GLU A 472 43.47 79.18 -19.14
C GLU A 472 43.09 80.60 -19.61
N LEU A 473 42.34 81.36 -18.79
CA LEU A 473 41.97 82.76 -19.08
C LEU A 473 43.10 83.76 -18.74
N GLU A 474 44.00 83.43 -17.82
CA GLU A 474 45.20 84.22 -17.53
C GLU A 474 46.27 84.09 -18.62
N ASP A 475 46.29 82.99 -19.38
CA ASP A 475 47.26 82.72 -20.47
C ASP A 475 46.81 83.19 -21.87
N THR A 476 45.64 83.81 -22.02
CA THR A 476 45.10 84.25 -23.33
C THR A 476 44.72 85.74 -23.41
N LEU A 477 45.30 86.57 -22.55
CA LEU A 477 45.09 88.03 -22.49
C LEU A 477 45.95 88.89 -23.45
N ASP A 478 46.79 88.27 -24.30
CA ASP A 478 47.77 89.01 -25.14
C ASP A 478 47.52 89.02 -26.66
N SER A 479 46.33 88.66 -27.17
CA SER A 479 46.05 88.74 -28.63
C SER A 479 44.74 89.48 -28.98
N THR A 480 44.59 90.67 -28.42
CA THR A 480 43.41 91.55 -28.59
C THR A 480 43.62 92.60 -29.69
N ALA A 481 43.55 92.22 -30.97
CA ALA A 481 43.42 93.19 -32.08
C ALA A 481 42.76 92.66 -33.37
N ALA A 482 42.69 91.34 -33.61
CA ALA A 482 42.10 90.78 -34.83
C ALA A 482 40.60 90.40 -34.72
N GLN A 483 39.98 90.61 -33.56
CA GLN A 483 38.67 90.03 -33.20
C GLN A 483 37.46 90.94 -33.48
N GLN A 484 37.67 92.14 -34.04
CA GLN A 484 36.60 93.11 -34.26
C GLN A 484 35.91 92.96 -35.64
N GLU A 485 36.57 92.39 -36.65
CA GLU A 485 35.95 92.09 -37.97
C GLU A 485 35.18 90.75 -38.00
N LEU A 486 35.52 89.80 -37.13
CA LEU A 486 34.85 88.47 -37.07
C LEU A 486 33.46 88.53 -36.40
N ARG A 487 33.21 89.56 -35.57
CA ARG A 487 31.93 89.74 -34.86
C ARG A 487 30.78 90.11 -35.80
N SER A 488 31.04 90.87 -36.86
CA SER A 488 30.04 91.29 -37.84
C SER A 488 29.53 90.12 -38.72
N LYS A 489 30.37 89.12 -39.01
CA LYS A 489 29.96 87.92 -39.75
C LYS A 489 29.18 86.92 -38.90
N ARG A 490 29.47 86.80 -37.60
CA ARG A 490 28.75 85.91 -36.68
C ARG A 490 27.31 86.36 -36.38
N GLU A 491 27.01 87.66 -36.38
CA GLU A 491 25.63 88.14 -36.18
C GLU A 491 24.68 87.77 -37.36
N GLN A 492 25.18 87.72 -38.60
CA GLN A 492 24.39 87.26 -39.75
C GLN A 492 24.14 85.74 -39.71
N GLU A 493 25.11 84.93 -39.29
CA GLU A 493 24.95 83.47 -39.15
C GLU A 493 23.96 83.10 -38.03
N VAL A 494 23.97 83.80 -36.90
CA VAL A 494 23.01 83.58 -35.79
C VAL A 494 21.57 83.84 -36.22
N THR A 495 21.34 84.75 -37.17
CA THR A 495 20.00 85.07 -37.64
C THR A 495 19.44 83.99 -38.58
N ILE A 496 20.32 83.35 -39.36
CA ILE A 496 19.96 82.21 -40.23
C ILE A 496 19.74 80.94 -39.40
N LEU A 497 20.57 80.70 -38.39
CA LEU A 497 20.45 79.54 -37.49
C LEU A 497 19.18 79.58 -36.63
N LYS A 498 18.71 80.78 -36.22
CA LYS A 498 17.43 80.91 -35.52
C LYS A 498 16.23 80.51 -36.36
N LYS A 499 16.23 80.82 -37.67
CA LYS A 499 15.17 80.39 -38.59
C LYS A 499 15.17 78.88 -38.84
N ALA A 500 16.36 78.29 -38.96
CA ALA A 500 16.50 76.84 -39.09
C ALA A 500 16.00 76.12 -37.81
N LEU A 501 16.32 76.66 -36.64
CA LEU A 501 15.88 76.10 -35.35
C LEU A 501 14.35 76.14 -35.17
N ASP A 502 13.67 77.21 -35.62
CA ASP A 502 12.20 77.29 -35.55
C ASP A 502 11.50 76.34 -36.54
N GLU A 503 12.11 76.05 -37.69
CA GLU A 503 11.61 75.04 -38.65
C GLU A 503 11.88 73.60 -38.16
N GLU A 504 13.01 73.37 -37.49
CA GLU A 504 13.36 72.09 -36.87
C GLU A 504 12.51 71.81 -35.62
N ALA A 505 12.16 72.83 -34.84
CA ALA A 505 11.22 72.70 -33.72
C ALA A 505 9.81 72.28 -34.17
N LYS A 506 9.31 72.85 -35.27
CA LYS A 506 8.00 72.46 -35.84
C LYS A 506 7.98 71.03 -36.38
N THR A 507 9.08 70.59 -36.99
CA THR A 507 9.19 69.20 -37.48
C THR A 507 9.34 68.21 -36.32
N HIS A 508 10.05 68.57 -35.25
CA HIS A 508 10.09 67.79 -34.01
C HIS A 508 8.73 67.70 -33.32
N GLU A 509 7.95 68.78 -33.29
CA GLU A 509 6.62 68.77 -32.68
C GLU A 509 5.64 67.86 -33.45
N ALA A 510 5.71 67.87 -34.79
CA ALA A 510 4.97 66.95 -35.65
C ALA A 510 5.39 65.48 -35.44
N GLN A 511 6.69 65.20 -35.32
CA GLN A 511 7.21 63.86 -35.02
C GLN A 511 6.79 63.36 -33.64
N ILE A 512 6.75 64.22 -32.62
CA ILE A 512 6.27 63.86 -31.27
C ILE A 512 4.79 63.49 -31.32
N GLN A 513 3.98 64.20 -32.11
CA GLN A 513 2.57 63.91 -32.26
C GLN A 513 2.31 62.57 -32.97
N GLU A 514 3.08 62.26 -34.02
CA GLU A 514 3.05 60.95 -34.70
C GLU A 514 3.54 59.82 -33.78
N MET A 515 4.59 60.07 -32.99
CA MET A 515 5.11 59.10 -32.01
C MET A 515 4.11 58.82 -30.90
N ARG A 516 3.35 59.83 -30.43
CA ARG A 516 2.27 59.63 -29.46
C ARG A 516 1.13 58.79 -30.04
N GLN A 517 0.78 58.99 -31.31
CA GLN A 517 -0.25 58.20 -31.97
C GLN A 517 0.19 56.74 -32.16
N LYS A 518 1.45 56.50 -32.54
CA LYS A 518 2.04 55.14 -32.61
C LYS A 518 2.12 54.46 -31.24
N HIS A 519 2.49 55.20 -30.19
CA HIS A 519 2.47 54.65 -28.84
C HIS A 519 1.05 54.32 -28.36
N GLY A 520 0.05 55.13 -28.71
CA GLY A 520 -1.36 54.82 -28.42
C GLY A 520 -1.82 53.51 -29.07
N GLN A 521 -1.51 53.32 -30.36
CA GLN A 521 -1.83 52.08 -31.08
C GLN A 521 -1.06 50.87 -30.52
N ALA A 522 0.22 51.04 -30.18
CA ALA A 522 1.01 49.98 -29.56
C ALA A 522 0.47 49.59 -28.17
N VAL A 523 -0.06 50.54 -27.40
CA VAL A 523 -0.68 50.26 -26.10
C VAL A 523 -2.01 49.51 -26.26
N GLU A 524 -2.82 49.83 -27.28
CA GLU A 524 -4.04 49.06 -27.60
C GLU A 524 -3.72 47.64 -28.09
N GLU A 525 -2.72 47.47 -28.96
CA GLU A 525 -2.27 46.14 -29.40
C GLU A 525 -1.68 45.33 -28.24
N LEU A 526 -0.92 45.95 -27.34
CA LEU A 526 -0.42 45.30 -26.12
C LEU A 526 -1.56 44.93 -25.16
N ALA A 527 -2.62 45.73 -25.09
CA ALA A 527 -3.80 45.42 -24.27
C ALA A 527 -4.60 44.24 -24.84
N GLU A 528 -4.77 44.15 -26.17
CA GLU A 528 -5.39 42.98 -26.82
C GLU A 528 -4.51 41.73 -26.69
N GLN A 529 -3.19 41.86 -26.85
CA GLN A 529 -2.25 40.76 -26.61
C GLN A 529 -2.25 40.30 -25.15
N LEU A 530 -2.39 41.22 -24.19
CA LEU A 530 -2.53 40.90 -22.78
C LEU A 530 -3.81 40.09 -22.52
N GLU A 531 -4.93 40.48 -23.13
CA GLU A 531 -6.21 39.80 -22.95
C GLU A 531 -6.24 38.42 -23.62
N GLN A 532 -5.60 38.28 -24.79
CA GLN A 532 -5.38 36.99 -25.44
C GLN A 532 -4.43 36.11 -24.63
N THR A 533 -3.38 36.69 -24.03
CA THR A 533 -2.45 35.98 -23.14
C THR A 533 -3.14 35.52 -21.86
N LYS A 534 -4.07 36.31 -21.28
CA LYS A 534 -4.90 35.86 -20.15
C LYS A 534 -5.76 34.65 -20.50
N ARG A 535 -6.38 34.62 -21.69
CA ARG A 535 -7.16 33.44 -22.14
C ARG A 535 -6.29 32.20 -22.32
N VAL A 536 -5.10 32.36 -22.91
CA VAL A 536 -4.13 31.28 -23.05
C VAL A 536 -3.62 30.82 -21.67
N LYS A 537 -3.40 31.75 -20.73
CA LYS A 537 -3.01 31.47 -19.35
C LYS A 537 -4.06 30.61 -18.63
N VAL A 538 -5.36 30.93 -18.75
CA VAL A 538 -6.44 30.12 -18.15
C VAL A 538 -6.49 28.70 -18.73
N ASN A 539 -6.27 28.55 -20.04
CA ASN A 539 -6.22 27.23 -20.68
C ASN A 539 -4.96 26.45 -20.26
N LEU A 540 -3.83 27.13 -20.13
CA LEU A 540 -2.58 26.55 -19.63
C LEU A 540 -2.67 26.21 -18.13
N GLU A 541 -3.38 26.98 -17.32
CA GLU A 541 -3.64 26.68 -15.90
C GLU A 541 -4.51 25.42 -15.75
N LYS A 542 -5.50 25.22 -16.62
CA LYS A 542 -6.28 23.97 -16.66
C LYS A 542 -5.43 22.77 -17.10
N ALA A 543 -4.59 22.94 -18.12
CA ALA A 543 -3.66 21.89 -18.55
C ALA A 543 -2.59 21.59 -17.49
N LYS A 544 -2.10 22.63 -16.80
CA LYS A 544 -1.18 22.54 -15.66
C LYS A 544 -1.81 21.78 -14.50
N GLN A 545 -3.05 22.07 -14.11
CA GLN A 545 -3.77 21.30 -13.08
C GLN A 545 -3.95 19.83 -13.47
N SER A 546 -4.28 19.54 -14.73
CA SER A 546 -4.36 18.16 -15.22
C SER A 546 -3.00 17.45 -15.14
N LEU A 547 -1.92 18.11 -15.54
CA LEU A 547 -0.56 17.58 -15.48
C LEU A 547 -0.03 17.48 -14.04
N GLU A 548 -0.47 18.34 -13.13
CA GLU A 548 -0.15 18.29 -11.70
C GLU A 548 -0.90 17.16 -11.01
N SER A 549 -2.15 16.89 -11.40
CA SER A 549 -2.87 15.68 -11.01
C SER A 549 -2.15 14.43 -11.48
N GLU A 550 -1.73 14.37 -12.75
CA GLU A 550 -0.94 13.25 -13.27
C GLU A 550 0.44 13.14 -12.58
N CYS A 551 1.12 14.27 -12.31
CA CYS A 551 2.40 14.26 -11.61
C CYS A 551 2.27 13.84 -10.14
N THR A 552 1.17 14.17 -9.47
CA THR A 552 0.91 13.74 -8.10
C THR A 552 0.54 12.26 -8.04
N GLU A 553 -0.23 11.76 -9.01
CA GLU A 553 -0.48 10.32 -9.19
C GLU A 553 0.82 9.56 -9.47
N LEU A 554 1.64 10.03 -10.41
CA LEU A 554 2.96 9.46 -10.71
C LEU A 554 3.93 9.59 -9.53
N SER A 555 3.88 10.67 -8.75
CA SER A 555 4.71 10.84 -7.55
C SER A 555 4.31 9.85 -6.44
N ASN A 556 3.00 9.60 -6.28
CA ASN A 556 2.50 8.57 -5.38
C ASN A 556 2.89 7.17 -5.86
N GLU A 557 2.82 6.91 -7.17
CA GLU A 557 3.29 5.66 -7.77
C GLU A 557 4.80 5.49 -7.60
N VAL A 558 5.59 6.55 -7.77
CA VAL A 558 7.04 6.57 -7.50
C VAL A 558 7.34 6.34 -6.02
N LYS A 559 6.56 6.88 -5.08
CA LYS A 559 6.73 6.60 -3.64
C LYS A 559 6.44 5.13 -3.32
N VAL A 560 5.38 4.56 -3.87
CA VAL A 560 5.05 3.13 -3.73
C VAL A 560 6.13 2.27 -4.37
N LEU A 561 6.65 2.65 -5.54
CA LEU A 561 7.75 1.97 -6.22
C LEU A 561 9.08 2.12 -5.47
N LEU A 562 9.35 3.26 -4.82
CA LEU A 562 10.55 3.46 -3.98
C LEU A 562 10.48 2.63 -2.71
N GLN A 563 9.29 2.48 -2.11
CA GLN A 563 9.08 1.61 -0.96
C GLN A 563 9.21 0.13 -1.34
N SER A 564 8.60 -0.27 -2.46
CA SER A 564 8.77 -1.61 -3.05
C SER A 564 10.22 -1.88 -3.48
N LYS A 565 10.93 -0.87 -3.98
CA LYS A 565 12.37 -0.94 -4.29
C LYS A 565 13.20 -1.08 -3.02
N GLY A 566 12.87 -0.40 -1.94
CA GLY A 566 13.51 -0.55 -0.63
C GLY A 566 13.35 -1.97 -0.08
N ASP A 567 12.14 -2.53 -0.15
CA ASP A 567 11.88 -3.92 0.25
C ASP A 567 12.60 -4.93 -0.65
N SER A 568 12.63 -4.64 -1.96
CA SER A 568 13.35 -5.44 -2.95
C SER A 568 14.86 -5.32 -2.78
N GLU A 569 15.38 -4.18 -2.35
CA GLU A 569 16.79 -3.94 -2.09
C GLU A 569 17.23 -4.60 -0.77
N HIS A 570 16.36 -4.64 0.24
CA HIS A 570 16.58 -5.45 1.44
C HIS A 570 16.56 -6.96 1.15
N LYS A 571 15.68 -7.42 0.26
CA LYS A 571 15.69 -8.81 -0.25
C LYS A 571 16.94 -9.07 -1.10
N ARG A 572 17.32 -8.15 -1.98
CA ARG A 572 18.54 -8.20 -2.80
C ARG A 572 19.78 -8.26 -1.94
N LYS A 573 19.92 -7.45 -0.89
CA LYS A 573 21.05 -7.52 0.05
C LYS A 573 21.14 -8.87 0.77
N ARG A 574 19.99 -9.44 1.16
CA ARG A 574 19.93 -10.80 1.73
C ARG A 574 20.35 -11.86 0.70
N VAL A 575 19.89 -11.73 -0.55
CA VAL A 575 20.28 -12.62 -1.64
C VAL A 575 21.74 -12.41 -2.05
N ASP A 576 22.27 -11.20 -2.02
CA ASP A 576 23.69 -10.88 -2.29
C ASP A 576 24.60 -11.46 -1.20
N THR A 577 24.15 -11.49 0.05
CA THR A 577 24.87 -12.15 1.14
C THR A 577 24.86 -13.67 0.94
N GLN A 578 23.71 -14.24 0.58
CA GLN A 578 23.59 -15.66 0.20
C GLN A 578 24.38 -16.00 -1.07
N LEU A 579 24.45 -15.08 -2.02
CA LEU A 579 25.22 -15.20 -3.25
C LEU A 579 26.71 -15.15 -2.95
N GLN A 580 27.17 -14.26 -2.05
CA GLN A 580 28.56 -14.25 -1.59
C GLN A 580 28.93 -15.55 -0.88
N GLU A 581 28.06 -16.09 -0.02
CA GLU A 581 28.27 -17.41 0.60
C GLU A 581 28.32 -18.54 -0.43
N LEU A 582 27.43 -18.52 -1.44
CA LEU A 582 27.42 -19.48 -2.54
C LEU A 582 28.62 -19.29 -3.47
N GLN A 583 29.10 -18.07 -3.66
CA GLN A 583 30.24 -17.74 -4.50
C GLN A 583 31.54 -18.16 -3.83
N VAL A 584 31.65 -18.02 -2.50
CA VAL A 584 32.75 -18.61 -1.71
C VAL A 584 32.72 -20.14 -1.81
N LYS A 585 31.55 -20.77 -1.69
CA LYS A 585 31.39 -22.22 -1.88
C LYS A 585 31.68 -22.66 -3.32
N PHE A 586 31.33 -21.84 -4.30
CA PHE A 586 31.60 -22.08 -5.71
C PHE A 586 33.09 -21.95 -6.00
N THR A 587 33.79 -20.94 -5.47
CA THR A 587 35.25 -20.83 -5.62
C THR A 587 35.99 -21.97 -4.92
N GLU A 588 35.50 -22.45 -3.77
CA GLU A 588 36.03 -23.65 -3.11
C GLU A 588 35.77 -24.90 -3.95
N GLY A 589 34.57 -25.03 -4.54
CA GLY A 589 34.22 -26.10 -5.46
C GLY A 589 35.00 -26.07 -6.77
N GLU A 590 35.27 -24.88 -7.32
CA GLU A 590 36.12 -24.69 -8.49
C GLU A 590 37.56 -25.04 -8.18
N ARG A 591 38.07 -24.71 -6.99
CA ARG A 591 39.40 -25.12 -6.51
C ARG A 591 39.50 -26.65 -6.42
N VAL A 592 38.50 -27.31 -5.84
CA VAL A 592 38.43 -28.77 -5.80
C VAL A 592 38.31 -29.37 -7.21
N ARG A 593 37.56 -28.71 -8.11
CA ARG A 593 37.44 -29.13 -9.52
C ARG A 593 38.77 -28.97 -10.27
N THR A 594 39.53 -27.91 -10.07
CA THR A 594 40.88 -27.77 -10.67
C THR A 594 41.84 -28.79 -10.08
N GLU A 595 41.83 -29.03 -8.77
CA GLU A 595 42.64 -30.10 -8.14
C GLU A 595 42.29 -31.50 -8.69
N LEU A 596 41.00 -31.78 -8.91
CA LEU A 596 40.54 -33.01 -9.55
C LEU A 596 40.89 -33.06 -11.04
N THR A 597 40.81 -31.93 -11.75
CA THR A 597 41.20 -31.84 -13.17
C THR A 597 42.70 -32.04 -13.33
N GLU A 598 43.53 -31.50 -12.43
CA GLU A 598 44.97 -31.77 -12.40
C GLU A 598 45.28 -33.23 -12.08
N ARG A 599 44.52 -33.87 -11.19
CA ARG A 599 44.60 -35.33 -10.97
C ARG A 599 44.19 -36.13 -12.21
N VAL A 600 43.09 -35.75 -12.87
CA VAL A 600 42.64 -36.39 -14.11
C VAL A 600 43.67 -36.19 -15.21
N ASN A 601 44.26 -35.00 -15.35
CA ASN A 601 45.32 -34.75 -16.33
C ASN A 601 46.59 -35.56 -16.02
N LYS A 602 46.97 -35.73 -14.75
CA LYS A 602 48.06 -36.63 -14.37
C LYS A 602 47.75 -38.08 -14.73
N LEU A 603 46.53 -38.55 -14.41
CA LEU A 603 46.08 -39.90 -14.78
C LEU A 603 45.94 -40.07 -16.30
N GLN A 604 45.57 -39.02 -17.04
CA GLN A 604 45.49 -39.03 -18.49
C GLN A 604 46.90 -39.09 -19.10
N VAL A 605 47.88 -38.37 -18.55
CA VAL A 605 49.29 -38.49 -18.96
C VAL A 605 49.84 -39.88 -18.65
N GLU A 606 49.49 -40.46 -17.51
CA GLU A 606 49.84 -41.86 -17.20
C GLU A 606 49.15 -42.85 -18.14
N LEU A 607 47.88 -42.63 -18.49
CA LEU A 607 47.12 -43.41 -19.46
C LEU A 607 47.69 -43.27 -20.86
N ASP A 608 48.09 -42.07 -21.28
CA ASP A 608 48.71 -41.79 -22.58
C ASP A 608 50.11 -42.42 -22.65
N ASN A 609 50.85 -42.46 -21.55
CA ASN A 609 52.12 -43.18 -21.45
C ASN A 609 51.91 -44.71 -21.56
N VAL A 610 50.91 -45.26 -20.87
CA VAL A 610 50.55 -46.69 -20.96
C VAL A 610 50.05 -47.03 -22.36
N THR A 611 49.25 -46.15 -22.97
CA THR A 611 48.76 -46.28 -24.34
C THR A 611 49.90 -46.15 -25.35
N GLY A 612 50.89 -45.30 -25.08
CA GLY A 612 52.13 -45.21 -25.85
C GLY A 612 52.96 -46.49 -25.76
N LEU A 613 53.08 -47.09 -24.58
CA LEU A 613 53.73 -48.40 -24.39
C LEU A 613 52.95 -49.52 -25.09
N LEU A 614 51.61 -49.48 -25.04
CA LEU A 614 50.74 -50.40 -25.76
C LEU A 614 50.92 -50.25 -27.28
N ASN A 615 50.90 -49.03 -27.81
CA ASN A 615 51.15 -48.76 -29.24
C ASN A 615 52.57 -49.17 -29.68
N GLN A 616 53.57 -49.06 -28.80
CA GLN A 616 54.92 -49.60 -29.06
C GLN A 616 54.94 -51.13 -29.07
N SER A 617 54.15 -51.78 -28.21
CA SER A 617 53.95 -53.23 -28.22
C SER A 617 53.18 -53.69 -29.44
N ASP A 618 52.12 -52.98 -29.83
CA ASP A 618 51.29 -53.26 -30.99
C ASP A 618 52.07 -53.00 -32.29
N SER A 619 52.88 -51.94 -32.37
CA SER A 619 53.77 -51.74 -33.52
C SER A 619 54.86 -52.80 -33.62
N LYS A 620 55.39 -53.31 -32.50
CA LYS A 620 56.27 -54.49 -32.50
C LYS A 620 55.52 -55.75 -32.94
N THR A 621 54.27 -55.92 -32.50
CA THR A 621 53.42 -57.06 -32.88
C THR A 621 53.03 -56.99 -34.35
N ILE A 622 52.71 -55.81 -34.88
CA ILE A 622 52.45 -55.56 -36.31
C ILE A 622 53.72 -55.77 -37.13
N LYS A 623 54.89 -55.36 -36.63
CA LYS A 623 56.17 -55.61 -37.30
C LYS A 623 56.48 -57.11 -37.34
N LEU A 624 56.30 -57.83 -36.24
CA LEU A 624 56.42 -59.29 -36.20
C LEU A 624 55.38 -60.00 -37.08
N ALA A 625 54.15 -59.49 -37.15
CA ALA A 625 53.11 -60.01 -38.04
C ALA A 625 53.44 -59.75 -39.52
N LYS A 626 54.04 -58.60 -39.85
CA LYS A 626 54.57 -58.32 -41.20
C LYS A 626 55.75 -59.21 -41.53
N ASP A 627 56.71 -59.38 -40.62
CA ASP A 627 57.85 -60.26 -40.81
C ASP A 627 57.38 -61.72 -40.96
N PHE A 628 56.37 -62.14 -40.18
CA PHE A 628 55.69 -63.44 -40.31
C PHE A 628 55.01 -63.57 -41.68
N SER A 629 54.22 -62.59 -42.12
CA SER A 629 53.61 -62.57 -43.46
C SER A 629 54.65 -62.56 -44.59
N THR A 630 55.81 -61.95 -44.38
CA THR A 630 56.89 -61.92 -45.39
C THR A 630 57.61 -63.26 -45.46
N LEU A 631 57.83 -63.92 -44.31
CA LEU A 631 58.31 -65.30 -44.25
C LEU A 631 57.29 -66.30 -44.80
N GLU A 632 56.00 -66.06 -44.56
CA GLU A 632 54.89 -66.86 -45.10
C GLU A 632 54.77 -66.67 -46.62
N SER A 633 54.96 -65.45 -47.14
CA SER A 633 55.08 -65.18 -48.58
C SER A 633 56.33 -65.85 -49.18
N GLN A 634 57.48 -65.82 -48.52
CA GLN A 634 58.69 -66.51 -49.00
C GLN A 634 58.52 -68.05 -48.97
N LEU A 635 57.77 -68.57 -47.99
CA LEU A 635 57.39 -69.97 -47.93
C LEU A 635 56.38 -70.33 -49.03
N GLN A 636 55.42 -69.45 -49.31
CA GLN A 636 54.45 -69.58 -50.40
C GLN A 636 55.16 -69.53 -51.76
N ASP A 637 56.09 -68.61 -51.99
CA ASP A 637 56.86 -68.49 -53.23
C ASP A 637 57.76 -69.71 -53.46
N THR A 638 58.36 -70.27 -52.41
CA THR A 638 59.14 -71.52 -52.50
C THR A 638 58.25 -72.76 -52.68
N GLN A 639 57.04 -72.77 -52.12
CA GLN A 639 56.03 -73.78 -52.39
C GLN A 639 55.45 -73.67 -53.80
N GLU A 640 55.27 -72.46 -54.34
CA GLU A 640 54.82 -72.21 -55.72
C GLU A 640 55.91 -72.59 -56.73
N LEU A 641 57.18 -72.29 -56.46
CA LEU A 641 58.31 -72.79 -57.27
C LEU A 641 58.41 -74.32 -57.26
N LEU A 642 58.17 -74.97 -56.10
CA LEU A 642 58.10 -76.42 -56.01
C LEU A 642 56.87 -76.99 -56.73
N GLN A 643 55.72 -76.30 -56.68
CA GLN A 643 54.52 -76.67 -57.42
C GLN A 643 54.70 -76.46 -58.93
N GLU A 644 55.40 -75.41 -59.38
CA GLU A 644 55.69 -75.13 -60.79
C GLU A 644 56.65 -76.19 -61.38
N GLU A 645 57.69 -76.58 -60.63
CA GLU A 645 58.57 -77.72 -60.97
C GLU A 645 57.79 -79.05 -61.01
N THR A 646 56.90 -79.27 -60.03
CA THR A 646 56.02 -80.44 -60.00
C THR A 646 55.00 -80.42 -61.16
N ARG A 647 54.53 -79.23 -61.57
CA ARG A 647 53.57 -79.00 -62.66
C ARG A 647 54.23 -79.14 -64.02
N GLN A 648 55.51 -78.77 -64.19
CA GLN A 648 56.29 -79.04 -65.38
C GLN A 648 56.61 -80.54 -65.52
N LYS A 649 56.93 -81.23 -64.42
CA LYS A 649 57.11 -82.69 -64.38
C LYS A 649 55.81 -83.45 -64.66
N LEU A 650 54.68 -83.00 -64.10
CA LEU A 650 53.36 -83.56 -64.43
C LEU A 650 52.96 -83.25 -65.87
N SER A 651 53.18 -82.05 -66.40
CA SER A 651 52.89 -81.70 -67.80
C SER A 651 53.59 -82.60 -68.83
N LEU A 652 54.85 -82.97 -68.57
CA LEU A 652 55.58 -83.94 -69.39
C LEU A 652 55.03 -85.37 -69.26
N SER A 653 54.53 -85.75 -68.08
CA SER A 653 53.84 -87.04 -67.84
C SER A 653 52.44 -87.06 -68.49
N THR A 654 51.70 -85.95 -68.44
CA THR A 654 50.37 -85.80 -69.03
C THR A 654 50.45 -85.81 -70.56
N LYS A 655 51.48 -85.22 -71.19
CA LYS A 655 51.70 -85.38 -72.65
C LYS A 655 52.00 -86.81 -73.08
N LEU A 656 52.61 -87.63 -72.22
CA LEU A 656 52.82 -89.05 -72.47
C LEU A 656 51.50 -89.85 -72.37
N LYS A 657 50.64 -89.48 -71.40
CA LYS A 657 49.35 -90.14 -71.12
C LYS A 657 48.19 -89.69 -72.02
N GLN A 658 48.20 -88.45 -72.50
CA GLN A 658 47.21 -87.91 -73.45
C GLN A 658 47.29 -88.64 -74.81
N MET A 659 48.50 -89.05 -75.23
CA MET A 659 48.70 -89.91 -76.40
C MET A 659 48.20 -91.35 -76.18
N GLU A 660 48.02 -91.80 -74.93
CA GLU A 660 47.44 -93.12 -74.59
C GLU A 660 45.91 -93.05 -74.38
N ASP A 661 45.36 -91.92 -73.89
CA ASP A 661 43.92 -91.75 -73.61
C ASP A 661 43.09 -91.33 -74.85
N GLU A 662 43.68 -90.67 -75.86
CA GLU A 662 43.05 -90.45 -77.17
C GLU A 662 42.71 -91.77 -77.90
N LYS A 663 43.37 -92.88 -77.55
CA LYS A 663 43.07 -94.22 -78.05
C LYS A 663 41.83 -94.84 -77.38
N ASN A 664 41.49 -94.47 -76.14
CA ASN A 664 40.41 -95.10 -75.35
C ASN A 664 39.09 -94.31 -75.39
N SER A 665 39.14 -92.97 -75.52
CA SER A 665 37.95 -92.10 -75.51
C SER A 665 36.96 -92.35 -76.67
N PHE A 666 37.43 -92.86 -77.83
CA PHE A 666 36.53 -93.25 -78.93
C PHE A 666 35.66 -94.49 -78.63
N LYS A 667 35.83 -95.18 -77.50
CA LYS A 667 35.08 -96.40 -77.16
C LYS A 667 33.88 -96.19 -76.23
N ASP A 668 33.90 -95.19 -75.34
CA ASP A 668 32.95 -95.13 -74.21
C ASP A 668 31.76 -94.17 -74.40
N GLN A 669 31.79 -93.28 -75.41
CA GLN A 669 30.68 -92.36 -75.71
C GLN A 669 29.41 -93.03 -76.29
N LEU A 670 29.36 -94.35 -76.39
CA LEU A 670 28.20 -95.08 -76.90
C LEU A 670 27.23 -95.55 -75.78
N GLU A 671 27.67 -95.61 -74.51
CA GLU A 671 26.92 -96.31 -73.43
C GLU A 671 26.05 -95.39 -72.52
N GLU A 672 26.25 -94.07 -72.49
CA GLU A 672 25.60 -93.19 -71.49
C GLU A 672 24.16 -92.72 -71.81
N GLU A 673 23.61 -92.98 -73.00
CA GLU A 673 22.26 -92.49 -73.35
C GLU A 673 21.08 -93.34 -72.81
N GLU A 674 21.29 -94.48 -72.14
CA GLU A 674 20.19 -95.40 -71.78
C GLU A 674 19.56 -95.24 -70.37
N GLU A 675 20.19 -94.57 -69.38
CA GLU A 675 19.82 -94.79 -67.95
C GLU A 675 18.94 -93.71 -67.26
N ALA A 676 18.66 -92.57 -67.90
CA ALA A 676 18.02 -91.42 -67.24
C ALA A 676 16.48 -91.48 -66.98
N LYS A 677 15.78 -92.63 -67.10
CA LYS A 677 14.29 -92.67 -67.14
C LYS A 677 13.53 -93.13 -65.87
N ARG A 678 14.15 -93.57 -64.74
CA ARG A 678 13.42 -94.41 -63.74
C ARG A 678 12.85 -93.83 -62.43
N ASN A 679 13.24 -92.67 -61.88
CA ASN A 679 13.12 -92.50 -60.41
C ASN A 679 11.99 -91.60 -59.81
N LEU A 680 10.93 -91.22 -60.54
CA LEU A 680 9.89 -90.26 -60.10
C LEU A 680 8.69 -90.80 -59.26
N GLY A 681 8.83 -91.81 -58.38
CA GLY A 681 7.68 -92.63 -57.94
C GLY A 681 7.16 -92.72 -56.48
N LYS A 682 7.65 -92.04 -55.41
CA LYS A 682 7.31 -92.47 -54.01
C LYS A 682 6.93 -91.38 -52.99
N GLN A 683 5.68 -90.86 -52.97
CA GLN A 683 5.29 -89.74 -52.08
C GLN A 683 3.91 -89.79 -51.35
N ILE A 684 3.28 -90.93 -51.03
CA ILE A 684 1.96 -90.95 -50.33
C ILE A 684 1.91 -92.08 -49.30
N SER A 685 1.64 -91.83 -47.98
CA SER A 685 1.08 -92.88 -47.06
C SER A 685 0.80 -92.59 -45.55
N ALA A 686 0.83 -91.39 -44.93
CA ALA A 686 0.65 -91.39 -43.45
C ALA A 686 -0.10 -90.21 -42.80
N LEU A 687 -1.43 -90.32 -42.71
CA LEU A 687 -2.35 -89.39 -42.00
C LEU A 687 -3.55 -90.14 -41.36
N GLN A 688 -3.41 -90.96 -40.29
CA GLN A 688 -4.62 -91.65 -39.76
C GLN A 688 -4.63 -92.30 -38.34
N PHE A 689 -4.29 -91.64 -37.22
CA PHE A 689 -4.54 -92.29 -35.90
C PHE A 689 -4.88 -91.34 -34.73
N GLN A 690 -6.01 -91.61 -34.06
CA GLN A 690 -6.29 -91.29 -32.64
C GLN A 690 -7.26 -90.14 -32.32
N ILE A 691 -8.54 -90.46 -32.51
CA ILE A 691 -9.67 -90.05 -31.68
C ILE A 691 -10.12 -91.32 -30.93
N ALA A 692 -9.95 -91.43 -29.60
CA ALA A 692 -10.68 -92.36 -28.72
C ALA A 692 -10.12 -92.37 -27.29
N GLU A 693 -10.51 -91.42 -26.42
CA GLU A 693 -10.52 -91.70 -24.98
C GLU A 693 -11.40 -90.70 -24.21
N MET A 694 -12.67 -91.07 -24.08
CA MET A 694 -13.61 -90.47 -23.13
C MET A 694 -14.36 -91.62 -22.45
N LYS A 695 -14.57 -91.48 -21.14
CA LYS A 695 -15.55 -92.17 -20.25
C LYS A 695 -15.06 -93.32 -19.35
N LYS A 696 -14.94 -93.01 -18.06
CA LYS A 696 -15.20 -93.89 -16.89
C LYS A 696 -15.29 -92.98 -15.66
N LYS A 697 -16.30 -92.88 -14.80
CA LYS A 697 -17.59 -93.53 -14.55
C LYS A 697 -18.32 -92.69 -13.46
N MET A 698 -19.60 -92.40 -13.64
CA MET A 698 -20.65 -92.33 -12.59
C MET A 698 -20.89 -93.78 -12.08
N ASP A 699 -21.38 -94.16 -10.89
CA ASP A 699 -22.12 -93.58 -9.75
C ASP A 699 -22.01 -94.59 -8.58
N GLU A 700 -22.41 -94.26 -7.35
CA GLU A 700 -23.28 -95.12 -6.51
C GLU A 700 -23.79 -94.44 -5.20
N ASN A 701 -25.13 -94.38 -5.08
CA ASN A 701 -26.03 -94.62 -3.93
C ASN A 701 -25.90 -93.80 -2.62
N ILE A 702 -26.90 -93.02 -2.16
CA ILE A 702 -28.27 -93.35 -1.68
C ILE A 702 -28.28 -94.30 -0.46
N VAL A 703 -28.51 -93.76 0.75
CA VAL A 703 -29.60 -94.05 1.72
C VAL A 703 -29.25 -93.41 3.08
N CYS A 704 -30.07 -92.46 3.55
CA CYS A 704 -30.71 -92.48 4.88
C CYS A 704 -31.53 -91.20 5.05
N LEU A 705 -32.78 -91.28 4.60
CA LEU A 705 -33.86 -90.38 4.96
C LEU A 705 -34.31 -90.70 6.38
N GLU A 706 -34.32 -89.66 7.23
CA GLU A 706 -35.38 -89.30 8.21
C GLU A 706 -34.85 -88.34 9.29
N SER A 707 -33.54 -88.12 9.39
CA SER A 707 -32.96 -86.92 10.05
C SER A 707 -32.76 -85.74 9.09
N VAL A 708 -33.18 -85.88 7.83
CA VAL A 708 -32.90 -84.96 6.73
C VAL A 708 -33.89 -83.80 6.68
N GLU A 709 -35.11 -83.90 7.21
CA GLU A 709 -36.12 -82.83 7.05
C GLU A 709 -35.88 -81.59 7.92
N GLU A 710 -35.33 -81.72 9.13
CA GLU A 710 -34.88 -80.56 9.93
C GLU A 710 -33.56 -79.96 9.41
N ILE A 711 -32.67 -80.81 8.87
CA ILE A 711 -31.45 -80.37 8.18
C ILE A 711 -31.79 -79.71 6.85
N LYS A 712 -32.85 -80.12 6.13
CA LYS A 712 -33.28 -79.57 4.84
C LYS A 712 -33.78 -78.13 4.97
N LYS A 713 -34.53 -77.78 6.03
CA LYS A 713 -34.92 -76.38 6.27
C LYS A 713 -33.73 -75.48 6.65
N LYS A 714 -32.73 -76.01 7.35
CA LYS A 714 -31.48 -75.29 7.65
C LYS A 714 -30.62 -75.14 6.39
N LEU A 715 -30.40 -76.22 5.64
CA LEU A 715 -29.65 -76.23 4.38
C LEU A 715 -30.32 -75.40 3.28
N GLN A 716 -31.64 -75.32 3.23
CA GLN A 716 -32.33 -74.47 2.23
C GLN A 716 -32.17 -72.99 2.55
N LYS A 717 -32.18 -72.63 3.84
CA LYS A 717 -31.87 -71.26 4.29
C LYS A 717 -30.38 -70.93 4.11
N ASP A 718 -29.49 -71.89 4.35
CA ASP A 718 -28.05 -71.75 4.09
C ASP A 718 -27.74 -71.71 2.59
N LEU A 719 -28.49 -72.43 1.74
CA LEU A 719 -28.37 -72.41 0.28
C LEU A 719 -28.86 -71.08 -0.28
N GLU A 720 -30.00 -70.56 0.18
CA GLU A 720 -30.47 -69.22 -0.19
C GLU A 720 -29.49 -68.13 0.28
N ALA A 721 -28.95 -68.24 1.50
CA ALA A 721 -27.92 -67.32 1.99
C ALA A 721 -26.59 -67.43 1.21
N MET A 722 -26.18 -68.63 0.82
CA MET A 722 -24.97 -68.84 0.00
C MET A 722 -25.19 -68.41 -1.46
N SER A 723 -26.38 -68.59 -2.00
CA SER A 723 -26.75 -68.11 -3.34
C SER A 723 -26.80 -66.58 -3.36
N GLN A 724 -27.37 -65.95 -2.34
CA GLN A 724 -27.38 -64.49 -2.21
C GLN A 724 -25.95 -63.95 -2.03
N ARG A 725 -25.12 -64.59 -1.21
CA ARG A 725 -23.67 -64.26 -1.12
C ARG A 725 -22.94 -64.46 -2.44
N TYR A 726 -23.29 -65.49 -3.21
CA TYR A 726 -22.71 -65.73 -4.52
C TYR A 726 -23.12 -64.67 -5.54
N GLU A 727 -24.41 -64.29 -5.57
CA GLU A 727 -24.90 -63.19 -6.41
C GLU A 727 -24.29 -61.85 -6.01
N GLU A 728 -24.15 -61.57 -4.71
CA GLU A 728 -23.44 -60.39 -4.21
C GLU A 728 -21.97 -60.38 -4.63
N LYS A 729 -21.29 -61.54 -4.56
CA LYS A 729 -19.89 -61.67 -5.01
C LYS A 729 -19.78 -61.56 -6.53
N ALA A 730 -20.68 -62.15 -7.28
CA ALA A 730 -20.73 -62.05 -8.74
C ALA A 730 -20.98 -60.60 -9.16
N ALA A 731 -21.94 -59.90 -8.55
CA ALA A 731 -22.19 -58.49 -8.79
C ALA A 731 -21.01 -57.60 -8.37
N ALA A 732 -20.29 -57.95 -7.29
CA ALA A 732 -19.08 -57.25 -6.88
C ALA A 732 -17.93 -57.47 -7.89
N TYR A 733 -17.76 -58.69 -8.40
CA TYR A 733 -16.80 -59.00 -9.48
C TYR A 733 -17.12 -58.24 -10.75
N ASP A 734 -18.39 -58.23 -11.16
CA ASP A 734 -18.85 -57.55 -12.38
C ASP A 734 -18.65 -56.03 -12.28
N LYS A 735 -18.87 -55.44 -11.09
CA LYS A 735 -18.52 -54.04 -10.80
C LYS A 735 -17.01 -53.82 -10.84
N LEU A 736 -16.22 -54.69 -10.23
CA LEU A 736 -14.76 -54.58 -10.22
C LEU A 736 -14.18 -54.65 -11.65
N GLU A 737 -14.72 -55.53 -12.48
CA GLU A 737 -14.32 -55.73 -13.86
C GLU A 737 -14.68 -54.52 -14.73
N LYS A 738 -15.88 -53.95 -14.56
CA LYS A 738 -16.28 -52.67 -15.18
C LYS A 738 -15.40 -51.50 -14.74
N THR A 739 -14.97 -51.48 -13.49
CA THR A 739 -14.09 -50.41 -12.97
C THR A 739 -12.67 -50.57 -13.54
N LYS A 740 -12.18 -51.81 -13.64
CA LYS A 740 -10.88 -52.15 -14.24
C LYS A 740 -10.86 -51.77 -15.72
N THR A 741 -11.89 -52.12 -16.49
CA THR A 741 -11.95 -51.76 -17.91
C THR A 741 -12.03 -50.25 -18.12
N ARG A 742 -12.78 -49.52 -17.28
CA ARG A 742 -12.81 -48.05 -17.34
C ARG A 742 -11.44 -47.42 -17.06
N LEU A 743 -10.76 -47.85 -15.99
CA LEU A 743 -9.42 -47.35 -15.66
C LEU A 743 -8.37 -47.71 -16.71
N GLN A 744 -8.49 -48.89 -17.34
CA GLN A 744 -7.63 -49.30 -18.44
C GLN A 744 -7.86 -48.39 -19.66
N GLN A 745 -9.13 -48.10 -20.00
CA GLN A 745 -9.47 -47.23 -21.11
C GLN A 745 -9.00 -45.79 -20.88
N GLU A 746 -9.19 -45.22 -19.67
CA GLU A 746 -8.66 -43.90 -19.31
C GLU A 746 -7.13 -43.84 -19.42
N LEU A 747 -6.43 -44.92 -19.06
CA LEU A 747 -4.98 -45.04 -19.19
C LEU A 747 -4.53 -45.13 -20.65
N ASP A 748 -5.23 -45.93 -21.46
CA ASP A 748 -4.93 -46.10 -22.88
C ASP A 748 -5.19 -44.79 -23.65
N ASP A 749 -6.28 -44.07 -23.36
CA ASP A 749 -6.59 -42.77 -23.96
C ASP A 749 -5.52 -41.71 -23.63
N ILE A 750 -5.07 -41.65 -22.37
CA ILE A 750 -4.00 -40.74 -21.94
C ILE A 750 -2.65 -41.11 -22.60
N ALA A 751 -2.37 -42.41 -22.75
CA ALA A 751 -1.15 -42.87 -23.40
C ALA A 751 -1.13 -42.49 -24.88
N VAL A 752 -2.24 -42.71 -25.60
CA VAL A 752 -2.40 -42.34 -27.01
C VAL A 752 -2.27 -40.83 -27.21
N GLU A 753 -2.94 -40.02 -26.40
CA GLU A 753 -2.85 -38.55 -26.49
C GLU A 753 -1.41 -38.07 -26.19
N LEU A 754 -0.74 -38.66 -25.20
CA LEU A 754 0.65 -38.32 -24.88
C LEU A 754 1.60 -38.64 -26.04
N ASP A 755 1.46 -39.80 -26.66
CA ASP A 755 2.29 -40.22 -27.78
C ASP A 755 2.00 -39.41 -29.04
N HIS A 756 0.73 -39.07 -29.30
CA HIS A 756 0.34 -38.16 -30.37
C HIS A 756 0.99 -36.78 -30.20
N GLN A 757 0.91 -36.18 -29.01
CA GLN A 757 1.54 -34.90 -28.70
C GLN A 757 3.08 -34.98 -28.81
N ARG A 758 3.71 -36.05 -28.32
CA ARG A 758 5.15 -36.27 -28.47
C ARG A 758 5.56 -36.35 -29.93
N GLN A 759 4.78 -37.02 -30.76
CA GLN A 759 5.08 -37.17 -32.18
C GLN A 759 4.90 -35.86 -32.94
N ILE A 760 3.89 -35.05 -32.62
CA ILE A 760 3.73 -33.69 -33.16
C ILE A 760 4.93 -32.83 -32.77
N VAL A 761 5.29 -32.79 -31.48
CA VAL A 761 6.44 -32.01 -31.00
C VAL A 761 7.73 -32.46 -31.70
N SER A 762 7.99 -33.78 -31.77
CA SER A 762 9.18 -34.31 -32.45
C SER A 762 9.20 -33.95 -33.94
N ASN A 763 8.06 -33.99 -34.63
CA ASN A 763 7.98 -33.61 -36.04
C ASN A 763 8.19 -32.11 -36.26
N LEU A 764 7.63 -31.27 -35.39
CA LEU A 764 7.83 -29.82 -35.42
C LEU A 764 9.28 -29.46 -35.11
N GLU A 765 9.90 -30.08 -34.10
CA GLU A 765 11.32 -29.92 -33.80
C GLU A 765 12.20 -30.35 -34.97
N LYS A 766 11.89 -31.47 -35.63
CA LYS A 766 12.64 -31.91 -36.82
C LYS A 766 12.48 -30.93 -37.99
N LYS A 767 11.28 -30.39 -38.21
CA LYS A 767 11.04 -29.39 -39.26
C LYS A 767 11.79 -28.09 -38.94
N GLN A 768 11.67 -27.60 -37.70
CA GLN A 768 12.38 -26.42 -37.23
C GLN A 768 13.90 -26.60 -37.38
N LYS A 769 14.46 -27.71 -36.89
CA LYS A 769 15.90 -28.03 -37.05
C LYS A 769 16.35 -28.08 -38.50
N LYS A 770 15.53 -28.60 -39.42
CA LYS A 770 15.88 -28.60 -40.86
C LYS A 770 15.84 -27.20 -41.46
N PHE A 771 14.84 -26.39 -41.11
CA PHE A 771 14.79 -24.99 -41.52
C PHE A 771 15.97 -24.20 -40.96
N ASP A 772 16.24 -24.34 -39.67
CA ASP A 772 17.38 -23.71 -39.00
C ASP A 772 18.70 -24.17 -39.62
N GLN A 773 18.83 -25.46 -39.97
CA GLN A 773 20.01 -25.98 -40.64
C GLN A 773 20.20 -25.36 -42.03
N LEU A 774 19.16 -25.35 -42.87
CA LEU A 774 19.24 -24.73 -44.21
C LEU A 774 19.55 -23.23 -44.11
N LEU A 775 18.90 -22.54 -43.18
CA LEU A 775 19.16 -21.13 -42.92
C LEU A 775 20.58 -20.90 -42.39
N ALA A 776 21.08 -21.77 -41.52
CA ALA A 776 22.44 -21.70 -40.99
C ALA A 776 23.48 -21.99 -42.07
N GLU A 777 23.22 -22.94 -42.97
CA GLU A 777 24.07 -23.23 -44.13
C GLU A 777 24.15 -22.02 -45.06
N GLU A 778 23.01 -21.44 -45.45
CA GLU A 778 22.97 -20.21 -46.26
C GLU A 778 23.61 -19.00 -45.56
N LYS A 779 23.33 -18.81 -44.25
CA LYS A 779 24.00 -17.76 -43.44
C LYS A 779 25.51 -17.98 -43.39
N THR A 780 25.96 -19.22 -43.27
CA THR A 780 27.40 -19.56 -43.23
C THR A 780 28.06 -19.32 -44.59
N ILE A 781 27.40 -19.69 -45.69
CA ILE A 781 27.88 -19.42 -47.05
C ILE A 781 27.96 -17.91 -47.29
N SER A 782 26.91 -17.17 -46.96
CA SER A 782 26.88 -15.70 -47.05
C SER A 782 27.95 -15.06 -46.18
N ALA A 783 28.14 -15.52 -44.94
CA ALA A 783 29.18 -15.04 -44.04
C ALA A 783 30.59 -15.33 -44.59
N LYS A 784 30.82 -16.51 -45.18
CA LYS A 784 32.08 -16.84 -45.85
C LYS A 784 32.36 -15.90 -47.01
N TYR A 785 31.38 -15.65 -47.88
CA TYR A 785 31.56 -14.69 -48.97
C TYR A 785 31.80 -13.27 -48.48
N ALA A 786 31.12 -12.85 -47.41
CA ALA A 786 31.38 -11.55 -46.79
C ALA A 786 32.81 -11.47 -46.22
N GLU A 787 33.27 -12.53 -45.55
CA GLU A 787 34.63 -12.60 -45.00
C GLU A 787 35.70 -12.62 -46.12
N GLU A 788 35.48 -13.38 -47.19
CA GLU A 788 36.36 -13.42 -48.35
C GLU A 788 36.44 -12.06 -49.04
N ARG A 789 35.30 -11.38 -49.20
CA ARG A 789 35.26 -10.01 -49.74
C ARG A 789 36.01 -9.04 -48.84
N ASP A 790 35.74 -9.06 -47.53
CA ASP A 790 36.36 -8.16 -46.57
C ASP A 790 37.88 -8.41 -46.48
N ARG A 791 38.31 -9.68 -46.60
CA ARG A 791 39.73 -10.06 -46.70
C ARG A 791 40.36 -9.55 -47.98
N ALA A 792 39.71 -9.73 -49.13
CA ALA A 792 40.20 -9.23 -50.41
C ALA A 792 40.30 -7.69 -50.41
N GLU A 793 39.32 -7.00 -49.82
CA GLU A 793 39.33 -5.55 -49.66
C GLU A 793 40.43 -5.09 -48.69
N ALA A 794 40.65 -5.80 -47.58
CA ALA A 794 41.75 -5.52 -46.67
C ALA A 794 43.12 -5.70 -47.35
N GLU A 795 43.31 -6.77 -48.12
CA GLU A 795 44.52 -7.00 -48.90
C GLU A 795 44.72 -5.92 -49.98
N ALA A 796 43.64 -5.47 -50.63
CA ALA A 796 43.70 -4.39 -51.60
C ALA A 796 44.14 -3.08 -50.93
N ARG A 797 43.55 -2.72 -49.78
CA ARG A 797 43.94 -1.55 -48.99
C ARG A 797 45.36 -1.65 -48.46
N GLU A 798 45.82 -2.83 -48.05
CA GLU A 798 47.20 -3.05 -47.62
C GLU A 798 48.18 -2.85 -48.78
N LYS A 799 47.88 -3.39 -49.96
CA LYS A 799 48.69 -3.18 -51.17
C LYS A 799 48.72 -1.71 -51.58
N GLU A 800 47.59 -1.02 -51.53
CA GLU A 800 47.52 0.43 -51.79
C GLU A 800 48.35 1.22 -50.77
N THR A 801 48.24 0.89 -49.48
CA THR A 801 49.05 1.52 -48.42
C THR A 801 50.54 1.29 -48.64
N LYS A 802 50.95 0.07 -49.03
CA LYS A 802 52.35 -0.25 -49.35
C LYS A 802 52.83 0.49 -50.60
N ALA A 803 51.99 0.60 -51.63
CA ALA A 803 52.34 1.37 -52.83
C ALA A 803 52.56 2.86 -52.48
N LEU A 804 51.68 3.44 -51.67
CA LEU A 804 51.83 4.81 -51.17
C LEU A 804 53.07 4.98 -50.29
N SER A 805 53.38 4.03 -49.41
CA SER A 805 54.58 4.12 -48.57
C SER A 805 55.86 4.01 -49.39
N LEU A 806 55.89 3.14 -50.40
CA LEU A 806 57.03 3.00 -51.30
C LEU A 806 57.19 4.23 -52.20
N ALA A 807 56.09 4.83 -52.66
CA ALA A 807 56.13 6.09 -53.40
C ALA A 807 56.71 7.21 -52.53
N ARG A 808 56.26 7.37 -51.28
CA ARG A 808 56.84 8.34 -50.33
C ARG A 808 58.30 8.07 -50.03
N ALA A 809 58.69 6.82 -49.80
CA ALA A 809 60.10 6.47 -49.57
C ALA A 809 60.98 6.78 -50.79
N LEU A 810 60.44 6.61 -52.00
CA LEU A 810 61.11 6.98 -53.23
C LEU A 810 61.25 8.51 -53.36
N GLU A 811 60.18 9.26 -53.07
CA GLU A 811 60.21 10.74 -53.04
C GLU A 811 61.23 11.25 -52.01
N GLU A 812 61.22 10.72 -50.79
CA GLU A 812 62.20 11.03 -49.74
C GLU A 812 63.64 10.72 -50.19
N ALA A 813 63.86 9.58 -50.85
CA ALA A 813 65.18 9.22 -51.37
C ALA A 813 65.63 10.16 -52.52
N ILE A 814 64.69 10.60 -53.37
CA ILE A 814 64.96 11.58 -54.42
C ILE A 814 65.29 12.95 -53.83
N GLU A 815 64.54 13.40 -52.82
CA GLU A 815 64.80 14.65 -52.10
C GLU A 815 66.15 14.60 -51.38
N GLN A 816 66.45 13.52 -50.66
CA GLN A 816 67.76 13.32 -50.02
C GLN A 816 68.90 13.35 -51.04
N LYS A 817 68.71 12.72 -52.19
CA LYS A 817 69.70 12.77 -53.28
C LYS A 817 69.88 14.20 -53.79
N ALA A 818 68.79 14.93 -54.03
CA ALA A 818 68.84 16.32 -54.49
C ALA A 818 69.51 17.23 -53.45
N GLU A 819 69.26 17.01 -52.16
CA GLU A 819 69.90 17.73 -51.06
C GLU A 819 71.41 17.43 -51.00
N LEU A 820 71.82 16.16 -51.12
CA LEU A 820 73.23 15.77 -51.17
C LEU A 820 73.94 16.35 -52.40
N GLU A 821 73.26 16.44 -53.54
CA GLU A 821 73.78 17.10 -54.74
C GLU A 821 73.93 18.62 -54.51
N ARG A 822 72.97 19.27 -53.85
CA ARG A 822 73.02 20.69 -53.48
C ARG A 822 74.15 20.97 -52.48
N LEU A 823 74.29 20.16 -51.43
CA LEU A 823 75.36 20.26 -50.44
C LEU A 823 76.73 20.03 -51.08
N ASN A 824 76.87 19.04 -51.96
CA ASN A 824 78.11 18.85 -52.71
C ASN A 824 78.46 20.06 -53.58
N LYS A 825 77.46 20.67 -54.23
CA LYS A 825 77.65 21.89 -55.00
C LYS A 825 78.06 23.05 -54.09
N GLN A 826 77.41 23.21 -52.94
CA GLN A 826 77.73 24.23 -51.94
C GLN A 826 79.16 24.06 -51.40
N PHE A 827 79.57 22.84 -51.01
CA PHE A 827 80.93 22.58 -50.54
C PHE A 827 81.98 22.82 -51.62
N ARG A 828 81.66 22.58 -52.89
CA ARG A 828 82.55 22.94 -54.01
C ARG A 828 82.69 24.45 -54.12
N THR A 829 81.60 25.20 -54.10
CA THR A 829 81.65 26.67 -54.13
C THR A 829 82.37 27.24 -52.91
N GLU A 830 82.10 26.73 -51.70
CA GLU A 830 82.80 27.16 -50.48
C GLU A 830 84.29 26.83 -50.53
N MET A 831 84.68 25.68 -51.10
CA MET A 831 86.10 25.35 -51.34
C MET A 831 86.74 26.29 -52.35
N GLU A 832 86.05 26.60 -53.45
CA GLU A 832 86.50 27.58 -54.45
C GLU A 832 86.66 28.98 -53.83
N ASP A 833 85.69 29.43 -53.03
CA ASP A 833 85.71 30.70 -52.31
C ASP A 833 86.85 30.75 -51.27
N LEU A 834 87.02 29.70 -50.47
CA LEU A 834 88.13 29.59 -49.50
C LEU A 834 89.50 29.53 -50.17
N MET A 835 89.63 28.82 -51.30
CA MET A 835 90.87 28.81 -52.09
C MET A 835 91.16 30.22 -52.63
N SER A 836 90.15 30.92 -53.16
CA SER A 836 90.30 32.30 -53.61
C SER A 836 90.68 33.27 -52.48
N SER A 837 90.17 33.04 -51.26
CA SER A 837 90.54 33.80 -50.05
C SER A 837 91.93 33.46 -49.53
N LYS A 838 92.50 32.29 -49.86
CA LYS A 838 93.80 31.83 -49.36
C LYS A 838 94.98 32.23 -50.26
N ASP A 839 94.75 32.55 -51.53
CA ASP A 839 95.78 33.08 -52.43
C ASP A 839 96.26 34.52 -52.08
N ASP A 840 95.73 35.07 -50.98
CA ASP A 840 96.02 36.39 -50.41
C ASP A 840 97.29 36.48 -49.53
N VAL A 841 98.30 35.63 -49.75
CA VAL A 841 99.55 35.62 -48.94
C VAL A 841 100.59 36.66 -49.40
N GLY A 842 100.31 37.43 -50.46
CA GLY A 842 101.24 38.39 -51.08
C GLY A 842 100.79 39.86 -51.12
N LYS A 843 99.92 40.31 -50.22
CA LYS A 843 99.23 41.60 -50.36
C LYS A 843 100.13 42.84 -50.19
N SER A 844 100.10 43.73 -51.20
CA SER A 844 100.53 45.12 -51.04
C SER A 844 99.51 45.92 -50.18
N VAL A 845 99.88 47.08 -49.63
CA VAL A 845 98.98 47.93 -48.79
C VAL A 845 97.62 48.19 -49.46
N HIS A 846 97.59 48.30 -50.78
CA HIS A 846 96.37 48.49 -51.55
C HIS A 846 95.39 47.29 -51.47
N GLU A 847 95.91 46.08 -51.38
CA GLU A 847 95.12 44.86 -51.26
C GLU A 847 94.61 44.63 -49.82
N LEU A 848 95.35 45.12 -48.80
CA LEU A 848 94.85 45.18 -47.42
C LEU A 848 93.70 46.18 -47.30
N GLU A 849 93.76 47.33 -47.99
CA GLU A 849 92.66 48.29 -48.07
C GLU A 849 91.43 47.71 -48.76
N LYS A 850 91.62 46.94 -49.84
CA LYS A 850 90.54 46.21 -50.51
C LYS A 850 89.92 45.14 -49.59
N SER A 851 90.75 44.41 -48.86
CA SER A 851 90.30 43.42 -47.86
C SER A 851 89.51 44.06 -46.72
N LYS A 852 89.97 45.23 -46.23
CA LYS A 852 89.27 46.01 -45.20
C LYS A 852 87.90 46.45 -45.69
N ARG A 853 87.79 46.99 -46.92
CA ARG A 853 86.48 47.38 -47.50
C ARG A 853 85.54 46.18 -47.67
N ALA A 854 86.07 45.02 -48.06
CA ALA A 854 85.27 43.79 -48.15
C ALA A 854 84.75 43.33 -46.77
N LEU A 855 85.59 43.42 -45.72
CA LEU A 855 85.17 43.13 -44.34
C LEU A 855 84.17 44.17 -43.81
N GLU A 856 84.35 45.46 -44.12
CA GLU A 856 83.40 46.52 -43.77
C GLU A 856 82.04 46.29 -44.44
N GLN A 857 82.04 45.86 -45.71
CA GLN A 857 80.82 45.49 -46.42
C GLN A 857 80.15 44.26 -45.78
N GLN A 858 80.90 43.20 -45.44
CA GLN A 858 80.35 42.03 -44.74
C GLN A 858 79.77 42.39 -43.37
N VAL A 859 80.43 43.28 -42.62
CA VAL A 859 79.92 43.78 -41.33
C VAL A 859 78.62 44.55 -41.55
N GLU A 860 78.52 45.36 -42.60
CA GLU A 860 77.30 46.09 -42.92
C GLU A 860 76.16 45.17 -43.35
N GLU A 861 76.43 44.17 -44.21
CA GLU A 861 75.46 43.13 -44.60
C GLU A 861 74.97 42.34 -43.37
N MET A 862 75.86 41.97 -42.44
CA MET A 862 75.49 41.29 -41.19
C MET A 862 74.67 42.18 -40.25
N LYS A 863 74.92 43.49 -40.21
CA LYS A 863 74.07 44.42 -39.45
C LYS A 863 72.68 44.54 -40.07
N THR A 864 72.58 44.68 -41.40
CA THR A 864 71.28 44.73 -42.07
C THR A 864 70.49 43.43 -41.84
N GLN A 865 71.12 42.27 -41.91
CA GLN A 865 70.48 41.00 -41.56
C GLN A 865 70.03 40.94 -40.09
N LEU A 866 70.83 41.49 -39.17
CA LEU A 866 70.47 41.54 -37.75
C LEU A 866 69.27 42.47 -37.53
N GLU A 867 69.25 43.64 -38.17
CA GLU A 867 68.12 44.58 -38.15
C GLU A 867 66.85 43.95 -38.73
N GLU A 868 66.95 43.25 -39.87
CA GLU A 868 65.82 42.52 -40.47
C GLU A 868 65.28 41.42 -39.53
N LEU A 869 66.16 40.66 -38.87
CA LEU A 869 65.76 39.64 -37.89
C LEU A 869 65.16 40.24 -36.62
N GLU A 870 65.65 41.40 -36.17
CA GLU A 870 65.08 42.15 -35.04
C GLU A 870 63.69 42.68 -35.39
N ASP A 871 63.49 43.21 -36.59
CA ASP A 871 62.18 43.66 -37.09
C ASP A 871 61.20 42.50 -37.22
N GLU A 872 61.63 41.36 -37.77
CA GLU A 872 60.81 40.14 -37.85
C GLU A 872 60.44 39.63 -36.46
N LEU A 873 61.40 39.57 -35.52
CA LEU A 873 61.15 39.17 -34.15
C LEU A 873 60.14 40.11 -33.49
N GLN A 874 60.33 41.43 -33.59
CA GLN A 874 59.43 42.42 -33.03
C GLN A 874 58.00 42.26 -33.58
N ALA A 875 57.85 42.08 -34.89
CA ALA A 875 56.55 41.86 -35.51
C ALA A 875 55.86 40.58 -34.98
N THR A 876 56.63 39.50 -34.76
CA THR A 876 56.08 38.25 -34.19
C THR A 876 55.72 38.39 -32.72
N GLU A 877 56.51 39.13 -31.92
CA GLU A 877 56.21 39.41 -30.51
C GLU A 877 54.96 40.28 -30.37
N ASP A 878 54.81 41.30 -31.20
CA ASP A 878 53.62 42.15 -31.25
C ASP A 878 52.37 41.34 -31.64
N ALA A 879 52.48 40.46 -32.64
CA ALA A 879 51.40 39.59 -33.05
C ALA A 879 50.99 38.63 -31.93
N LYS A 880 51.96 38.03 -31.24
CA LYS A 880 51.73 37.16 -30.07
C LYS A 880 51.05 37.94 -28.94
N LEU A 881 51.52 39.15 -28.62
CA LEU A 881 50.94 39.97 -27.56
C LEU A 881 49.48 40.33 -27.86
N ARG A 882 49.16 40.70 -29.10
CA ARG A 882 47.77 40.96 -29.52
C ARG A 882 46.88 39.72 -29.35
N LEU A 883 47.38 38.53 -29.69
CA LEU A 883 46.65 37.28 -29.49
C LEU A 883 46.46 36.95 -28.00
N GLU A 884 47.47 37.16 -27.17
CA GLU A 884 47.39 36.94 -25.72
C GLU A 884 46.38 37.89 -25.05
N VAL A 885 46.40 39.17 -25.41
CA VAL A 885 45.45 40.17 -24.91
C VAL A 885 44.02 39.85 -25.35
N ASN A 886 43.81 39.49 -26.63
CA ASN A 886 42.49 39.08 -27.12
C ASN A 886 41.99 37.81 -26.41
N GLN A 887 42.86 36.81 -26.22
CA GLN A 887 42.51 35.60 -25.48
C GLN A 887 42.13 35.92 -24.03
N GLN A 888 42.83 36.85 -23.37
CA GLN A 888 42.52 37.27 -22.01
C GLN A 888 41.19 38.04 -21.93
N ALA A 889 40.92 38.92 -22.89
CA ALA A 889 39.64 39.61 -23.00
C ALA A 889 38.47 38.63 -23.20
N MET A 890 38.62 37.64 -24.09
CA MET A 890 37.62 36.59 -24.29
C MET A 890 37.42 35.71 -23.05
N LYS A 891 38.49 35.37 -22.32
CA LYS A 891 38.38 34.64 -21.04
C LYS A 891 37.60 35.44 -20.00
N ALA A 892 37.91 36.72 -19.84
CA ALA A 892 37.22 37.60 -18.89
C ALA A 892 35.74 37.79 -19.26
N GLN A 893 35.43 37.88 -20.56
CA GLN A 893 34.04 37.90 -21.04
C GLN A 893 33.32 36.58 -20.71
N PHE A 894 33.96 35.44 -21.00
CA PHE A 894 33.40 34.12 -20.72
C PHE A 894 33.16 33.90 -19.22
N GLU A 895 34.06 34.36 -18.34
CA GLU A 895 33.88 34.30 -16.89
C GLU A 895 32.70 35.16 -16.42
N ARG A 896 32.54 36.37 -16.96
CA ARG A 896 31.38 37.23 -16.69
C ARG A 896 30.06 36.60 -17.16
N ASP A 897 30.05 36.03 -18.36
CA ASP A 897 28.87 35.34 -18.91
C ASP A 897 28.53 34.08 -18.10
N LEU A 898 29.54 33.35 -17.62
CA LEU A 898 29.36 32.19 -16.75
C LEU A 898 28.77 32.59 -15.40
N GLN A 899 29.29 33.65 -14.77
CA GLN A 899 28.76 34.17 -13.51
C GLN A 899 27.31 34.63 -13.66
N ALA A 900 26.99 35.39 -14.71
CA ALA A 900 25.62 35.83 -14.98
C ALA A 900 24.66 34.64 -15.20
N ARG A 901 25.13 33.57 -15.85
CA ARG A 901 24.35 32.32 -15.97
C ARG A 901 24.16 31.61 -14.64
N ASP A 902 25.17 31.56 -13.80
CA ASP A 902 25.08 30.93 -12.47
C ASP A 902 24.09 31.69 -11.57
N GLU A 903 24.12 33.03 -11.58
CA GLU A 903 23.15 33.89 -10.90
C GLU A 903 21.72 33.66 -11.43
N GLN A 904 21.54 33.62 -12.75
CA GLN A 904 20.24 33.31 -13.37
C GLN A 904 19.74 31.89 -13.00
N ASN A 905 20.63 30.91 -12.94
CA ASN A 905 20.30 29.54 -12.53
C ASN A 905 19.91 29.47 -11.05
N GLU A 906 20.59 30.23 -10.19
CA GLU A 906 20.24 30.33 -8.77
C GLU A 906 18.88 31.00 -8.59
N GLU A 907 18.58 32.05 -9.36
CA GLU A 907 17.27 32.71 -9.34
C GLU A 907 16.15 31.77 -9.82
N LYS A 908 16.36 31.07 -10.95
CA LYS A 908 15.43 30.02 -11.41
C LYS A 908 15.23 28.93 -10.37
N ARG A 909 16.29 28.51 -9.68
CA ARG A 909 16.20 27.54 -8.58
C ARG A 909 15.36 28.09 -7.42
N LYS A 910 15.56 29.35 -7.02
CA LYS A 910 14.77 30.02 -5.97
C LYS A 910 13.28 30.12 -6.37
N GLN A 911 13.00 30.48 -7.62
CA GLN A 911 11.63 30.53 -8.16
C GLN A 911 10.97 29.15 -8.18
N LEU A 912 11.67 28.11 -8.63
CA LEU A 912 11.15 26.73 -8.61
C LEU A 912 10.88 26.24 -7.19
N ILE A 913 11.77 26.54 -6.23
CA ILE A 913 11.55 26.20 -4.82
C ILE A 913 10.33 26.93 -4.26
N ARG A 914 10.13 28.21 -4.63
CA ARG A 914 8.96 28.99 -4.23
C ARG A 914 7.66 28.39 -4.79
N GLN A 915 7.64 28.06 -6.08
CA GLN A 915 6.50 27.40 -6.72
C GLN A 915 6.17 26.05 -6.09
N VAL A 916 7.19 25.25 -5.75
CA VAL A 916 6.98 23.97 -5.03
C VAL A 916 6.34 24.22 -3.67
N ARG A 917 6.80 25.23 -2.91
CA ARG A 917 6.20 25.56 -1.61
C ARG A 917 4.76 26.04 -1.74
N GLU A 918 4.47 26.91 -2.71
CA GLU A 918 3.10 27.40 -2.97
C GLU A 918 2.17 26.23 -3.31
N MET A 919 2.61 25.33 -4.20
CA MET A 919 1.90 24.08 -4.53
C MET A 919 1.71 23.14 -3.34
N GLU A 920 2.71 23.02 -2.46
CA GLU A 920 2.62 22.21 -1.24
C GLU A 920 1.56 22.77 -0.28
N VAL A 921 1.53 24.11 -0.09
CA VAL A 921 0.53 24.79 0.75
C VAL A 921 -0.87 24.62 0.16
N GLU A 922 -1.05 24.87 -1.15
CA GLU A 922 -2.36 24.69 -1.81
C GLU A 922 -2.86 23.24 -1.68
N LEU A 923 -1.99 22.25 -1.83
CA LEU A 923 -2.33 20.84 -1.67
C LEU A 923 -2.70 20.49 -0.22
N GLU A 924 -2.02 21.07 0.78
CA GLU A 924 -2.37 20.88 2.19
C GLU A 924 -3.71 21.51 2.54
N ASP A 925 -3.99 22.71 2.03
CA ASP A 925 -5.29 23.37 2.19
C ASP A 925 -6.41 22.59 1.52
N GLU A 926 -6.22 22.10 0.29
CA GLU A 926 -7.21 21.26 -0.39
C GLU A 926 -7.47 19.96 0.38
N LYS A 927 -6.41 19.32 0.91
CA LYS A 927 -6.56 18.13 1.76
C LYS A 927 -7.34 18.43 3.04
N LYS A 928 -7.05 19.54 3.71
CA LYS A 928 -7.76 19.97 4.94
C LYS A 928 -9.23 20.23 4.62
N GLN A 929 -9.53 20.99 3.57
CA GLN A 929 -10.90 21.27 3.12
C GLN A 929 -11.66 19.99 2.73
N ARG A 930 -11.03 19.10 1.95
CA ARG A 930 -11.63 17.82 1.54
C ARG A 930 -11.92 16.93 2.76
N SER A 931 -11.01 16.88 3.72
CA SER A 931 -11.20 16.12 4.96
C SER A 931 -12.40 16.64 5.76
N ILE A 932 -12.48 17.96 5.95
CA ILE A 932 -13.61 18.62 6.64
C ILE A 932 -14.92 18.35 5.90
N ALA A 933 -14.94 18.50 4.56
CA ALA A 933 -16.13 18.26 3.75
C ALA A 933 -16.60 16.80 3.82
N VAL A 934 -15.68 15.83 3.76
CA VAL A 934 -16.01 14.40 3.90
C VAL A 934 -16.51 14.07 5.29
N ALA A 935 -15.91 14.64 6.34
CA ALA A 935 -16.35 14.45 7.72
C ALA A 935 -17.77 15.00 7.93
N ALA A 936 -18.04 16.22 7.45
CA ALA A 936 -19.37 16.82 7.49
C ALA A 936 -20.39 15.99 6.71
N ARG A 937 -20.05 15.53 5.50
CA ARG A 937 -20.93 14.67 4.70
C ARG A 937 -21.25 13.36 5.41
N LYS A 938 -20.24 12.67 5.96
CA LYS A 938 -20.45 11.43 6.71
C LYS A 938 -21.31 11.64 7.96
N LYS A 939 -21.13 12.76 8.67
CA LYS A 939 -21.96 13.11 9.82
C LYS A 939 -23.42 13.29 9.41
N LEU A 940 -23.68 14.08 8.36
CA LEU A 940 -25.03 14.29 7.83
C LEU A 940 -25.66 12.98 7.30
N GLU A 941 -24.89 12.14 6.61
CA GLU A 941 -25.34 10.82 6.17
C GLU A 941 -25.70 9.92 7.36
N MET A 942 -24.91 9.94 8.44
CA MET A 942 -25.18 9.20 9.66
C MET A 942 -26.42 9.72 10.39
N ASP A 943 -26.54 11.04 10.54
CA ASP A 943 -27.67 11.70 11.19
C ASP A 943 -28.98 11.43 10.43
N LEU A 944 -28.94 11.51 9.10
CA LEU A 944 -30.07 11.13 8.24
C LEU A 944 -30.47 9.67 8.49
N LYS A 945 -29.50 8.75 8.51
CA LYS A 945 -29.76 7.33 8.74
C LYS A 945 -30.33 7.05 10.15
N ASN A 946 -29.87 7.78 11.16
CA ASN A 946 -30.40 7.71 12.51
C ASN A 946 -31.83 8.26 12.59
N LEU A 947 -32.11 9.36 11.89
CA LEU A 947 -33.46 9.91 11.79
C LEU A 947 -34.41 8.97 11.05
N GLU A 948 -33.97 8.37 9.95
CA GLU A 948 -34.72 7.33 9.23
C GLU A 948 -35.02 6.14 10.15
N ALA A 949 -34.03 5.65 10.90
CA ALA A 949 -34.23 4.57 11.86
C ALA A 949 -35.19 4.96 13.01
N HIS A 950 -35.13 6.20 13.48
CA HIS A 950 -36.07 6.72 14.48
C HIS A 950 -37.49 6.85 13.92
N ILE A 951 -37.65 7.31 12.68
CA ILE A 951 -38.94 7.39 11.99
C ILE A 951 -39.51 5.98 11.81
N ASP A 952 -38.70 5.01 11.38
CA ASP A 952 -39.11 3.61 11.25
C ASP A 952 -39.53 3.00 12.58
N SER A 953 -38.77 3.25 13.65
CA SER A 953 -39.11 2.83 15.00
C SER A 953 -40.41 3.47 15.49
N ALA A 954 -40.57 4.78 15.31
CA ALA A 954 -41.80 5.50 15.66
C ALA A 954 -43.01 5.00 14.86
N ASN A 955 -42.82 4.69 13.57
CA ASN A 955 -43.85 4.10 12.72
C ASN A 955 -44.24 2.69 13.19
N LYS A 956 -43.26 1.84 13.53
CA LYS A 956 -43.52 0.51 14.12
C LYS A 956 -44.26 0.63 15.44
N ASN A 957 -43.81 1.48 16.36
CA ASN A 957 -44.47 1.72 17.63
C ASN A 957 -45.89 2.25 17.44
N ARG A 958 -46.12 3.12 16.45
CA ARG A 958 -47.45 3.60 16.08
C ARG A 958 -48.33 2.47 15.54
N GLU A 959 -47.80 1.60 14.68
CA GLU A 959 -48.53 0.44 14.18
C GLU A 959 -48.85 -0.57 15.28
N GLU A 960 -47.93 -0.82 16.19
CA GLU A 960 -48.13 -1.65 17.38
C GLU A 960 -49.19 -1.04 18.29
N ALA A 961 -49.11 0.27 18.58
CA ALA A 961 -50.13 0.97 19.35
C ALA A 961 -51.52 0.91 18.68
N ILE A 962 -51.59 1.05 17.35
CA ILE A 962 -52.84 0.88 16.59
C ILE A 962 -53.35 -0.56 16.68
N LYS A 963 -52.48 -1.57 16.59
CA LYS A 963 -52.87 -2.98 16.78
C LYS A 963 -53.38 -3.22 18.20
N GLN A 964 -52.72 -2.67 19.20
CA GLN A 964 -53.09 -2.79 20.61
C GLN A 964 -54.42 -2.08 20.88
N LEU A 965 -54.64 -0.89 20.32
CA LEU A 965 -55.92 -0.18 20.36
C LEU A 965 -57.04 -1.01 19.71
N ARG A 966 -56.80 -1.61 18.54
CA ARG A 966 -57.78 -2.50 17.89
C ARG A 966 -58.07 -3.74 18.75
N LYS A 967 -57.06 -4.31 19.39
CA LYS A 967 -57.21 -5.45 20.31
C LYS A 967 -58.05 -5.07 21.54
N LEU A 968 -57.76 -3.93 22.16
CA LEU A 968 -58.53 -3.41 23.30
C LEU A 968 -59.97 -3.07 22.90
N GLN A 969 -60.19 -2.50 21.71
CA GLN A 969 -61.54 -2.25 21.18
C GLN A 969 -62.31 -3.54 20.91
N ALA A 970 -61.64 -4.61 20.44
CA ALA A 970 -62.25 -5.93 20.28
C ALA A 970 -62.61 -6.54 21.64
N GLN A 971 -61.68 -6.54 22.59
CA GLN A 971 -61.90 -7.02 23.96
C GLN A 971 -63.05 -6.27 24.65
N MET A 972 -63.14 -4.95 24.48
CA MET A 972 -64.24 -4.15 25.01
C MET A 972 -65.59 -4.57 24.38
N LYS A 973 -65.63 -4.83 23.07
CA LYS A 973 -66.84 -5.34 22.40
C LYS A 973 -67.22 -6.74 22.89
N ASP A 974 -66.23 -7.61 23.11
CA ASP A 974 -66.46 -8.96 23.63
C ASP A 974 -66.99 -8.91 25.07
N CYS A 975 -66.39 -8.10 25.95
CA CYS A 975 -66.92 -7.88 27.31
C CYS A 975 -68.32 -7.24 27.30
N MET A 976 -68.60 -6.30 26.40
CA MET A 976 -69.96 -5.75 26.26
C MET A 976 -70.96 -6.83 25.84
N ARG A 977 -70.55 -7.73 24.94
CA ARG A 977 -71.38 -8.84 24.47
C ARG A 977 -71.63 -9.86 25.57
N GLU A 978 -70.61 -10.23 26.33
CA GLU A 978 -70.74 -11.08 27.52
C GLU A 978 -71.64 -10.42 28.59
N LEU A 979 -71.55 -9.11 28.76
CA LEU A 979 -72.39 -8.36 29.70
C LEU A 979 -73.86 -8.31 29.25
N ASP A 980 -74.11 -8.21 27.94
CA ASP A 980 -75.45 -8.29 27.37
C ASP A 980 -76.00 -9.72 27.43
N ASP A 981 -75.18 -10.75 27.16
CA ASP A 981 -75.57 -12.17 27.28
C ASP A 981 -75.87 -12.57 28.73
N THR A 982 -75.09 -12.06 29.69
CA THR A 982 -75.35 -12.25 31.14
C THR A 982 -76.59 -11.48 31.61
N ARG A 983 -76.87 -10.29 31.06
CA ARG A 983 -78.14 -9.60 31.32
C ARG A 983 -79.32 -10.35 30.73
N ALA A 984 -79.22 -10.83 29.49
CA ALA A 984 -80.25 -11.61 28.83
C ALA A 984 -80.54 -12.92 29.58
N SER A 985 -79.51 -13.70 29.96
CA SER A 985 -79.69 -14.92 30.75
C SER A 985 -80.27 -14.64 32.14
N ARG A 986 -79.90 -13.52 32.79
CA ARG A 986 -80.50 -13.11 34.05
C ARG A 986 -81.99 -12.75 33.89
N GLU A 987 -82.36 -12.06 32.82
CA GLU A 987 -83.77 -11.77 32.49
C GLU A 987 -84.55 -13.04 32.18
N GLU A 988 -83.93 -14.00 31.49
CA GLU A 988 -84.51 -15.30 31.17
C GLU A 988 -84.74 -16.14 32.43
N ILE A 989 -83.75 -16.22 33.33
CA ILE A 989 -83.87 -16.87 34.65
C ILE A 989 -84.96 -16.21 35.50
N LEU A 990 -85.04 -14.87 35.50
CA LEU A 990 -86.10 -14.14 36.21
C LEU A 990 -87.49 -14.41 35.61
N ALA A 991 -87.60 -14.51 34.29
CA ALA A 991 -88.85 -14.86 33.62
C ALA A 991 -89.27 -16.30 33.94
N GLN A 992 -88.31 -17.23 33.96
CA GLN A 992 -88.54 -18.64 34.25
C GLN A 992 -88.88 -18.87 35.73
N ALA A 993 -88.25 -18.13 36.65
CA ALA A 993 -88.62 -18.12 38.06
C ALA A 993 -90.05 -17.61 38.27
N LYS A 994 -90.44 -16.51 37.59
CA LYS A 994 -91.82 -16.02 37.63
C LYS A 994 -92.82 -16.99 37.02
N GLU A 995 -92.46 -17.69 35.95
CA GLU A 995 -93.32 -18.70 35.33
C GLU A 995 -93.49 -19.93 36.25
N ASN A 996 -92.41 -20.38 36.89
CA ASN A 996 -92.45 -21.47 37.86
C ASN A 996 -93.25 -21.10 39.11
N GLU A 997 -93.12 -19.87 39.62
CA GLU A 997 -93.95 -19.37 40.72
C GLU A 997 -95.44 -19.33 40.33
N LYS A 998 -95.74 -18.99 39.07
CA LYS A 998 -97.10 -19.03 38.52
C LYS A 998 -97.65 -20.46 38.38
N LYS A 999 -96.81 -21.41 37.97
CA LYS A 999 -97.15 -22.85 37.91
C LYS A 999 -97.37 -23.42 39.30
N LEU A 1000 -96.56 -23.05 40.29
CA LEU A 1000 -96.72 -23.48 41.68
C LEU A 1000 -98.05 -22.98 42.26
N LYS A 1001 -98.35 -21.69 42.10
CA LYS A 1001 -99.63 -21.09 42.52
C LYS A 1001 -100.84 -21.71 41.80
N ASN A 1002 -100.71 -22.07 40.53
CA ASN A 1002 -101.77 -22.77 39.80
C ASN A 1002 -101.93 -24.23 40.29
N MET A 1003 -100.85 -24.96 40.57
CA MET A 1003 -100.93 -26.30 41.15
C MET A 1003 -101.50 -26.30 42.57
N GLU A 1004 -101.18 -25.29 43.39
CA GLU A 1004 -101.79 -25.09 44.72
C GLU A 1004 -103.29 -24.79 44.60
N ALA A 1005 -103.71 -24.01 43.60
CA ALA A 1005 -105.11 -23.75 43.31
C ALA A 1005 -105.85 -25.00 42.77
N GLU A 1006 -105.21 -25.82 41.94
CA GLU A 1006 -105.78 -27.06 41.40
C GLU A 1006 -105.84 -28.18 42.47
N MET A 1007 -104.84 -28.29 43.35
CA MET A 1007 -104.88 -29.18 44.53
C MET A 1007 -106.02 -28.80 45.48
N SER A 1008 -106.24 -27.50 45.69
CA SER A 1008 -107.34 -26.99 46.50
C SER A 1008 -108.72 -27.22 45.88
N GLN A 1009 -108.82 -27.30 44.54
CA GLN A 1009 -110.06 -27.62 43.83
C GLN A 1009 -110.36 -29.13 43.72
N MET A 1010 -109.38 -30.01 43.91
CA MET A 1010 -109.59 -31.48 43.89
C MET A 1010 -109.93 -32.10 45.25
N GLN A 1011 -109.95 -31.32 46.34
CA GLN A 1011 -110.48 -31.73 47.64
C GLN A 1011 -111.88 -31.16 47.93
N VAL A 1012 -112.80 -31.25 46.95
CA VAL A 1012 -114.25 -31.24 47.24
C VAL A 1012 -114.97 -32.22 46.33
N PRO A 1013 -115.28 -33.45 46.79
CA PRO A 1013 -116.43 -34.19 46.31
C PRO A 1013 -117.65 -33.95 47.22
N PRO A 1014 -118.88 -34.03 46.67
CA PRO A 1014 -120.08 -33.50 47.28
C PRO A 1014 -120.91 -34.55 48.04
N ALA A 1015 -121.59 -34.07 49.09
CA ALA A 1015 -122.85 -34.54 49.68
C ALA A 1015 -122.98 -36.02 50.13
N PHE A 1016 -122.96 -36.26 51.46
CA PHE A 1016 -124.17 -36.32 52.30
C PHE A 1016 -123.81 -36.15 53.78
#